data_AF-A0A815S858-F1
#
_entry.id   AF-A0A815S858-F1
#
_cell.length_a   1.000
_cell.length_b   1.000
_cell.length_c   1.000
_cell.angle_alpha   90.00
_cell.angle_beta   90.00
_cell.angle_gamma   90.00
#
_symmetry.space_group_name_H-M   'P 1'
#
loop_
_entity.id
_entity.type
_entity.pdbx_description
1 polymer ?
#
loop_
_entity_poly.entity_id
_entity_poly.type
_entity_poly.pdbx_seq_one_letter_code
_entity_poly.pdbx_strand_id
1 'polypeptide(L)'
;MCGNRYIRLPLPRNSRSHKLLLQKSFYTEAIERIALNRTKNNPSQQRAFERKIYDEQQKRLHLATDIEKIDLIHLLINILSYENSDIRSTALKYKAIEDDYFQAKAKYAATTVGVEHIWRECCHLYIADSNRYASYPGLAAQYLMDGFALELLDGDAGMMCSKWIRQVLIQLNEKLKYLTKKKSIRIFVLSIIGVQSSGKSTLLNTMLGVRLRASTGQCTKGINIQLLKSEERDEYDYVLLLDTEGLRAPECKDVEYSEWKDNRMATFAVLPADATIILVNGEQDGALKDVLSIVTLAYEQSQLAEKSGGHLASMMLCTFFTDHETKLDQIQKKNDQQCDNKSSSNTHMSLFRDFRIHADKSNDGDIQFFGNIKKDSIPPGDTPNTAYSTSVVELREYIHKRVTSSENGTMRKWEARTLSKFMEFLDCVWQCILSADFTFTFASAIERNAHEQLDEMLSNARHQLRSLYNNAYSEIERKIVTDADAQTPKCPLTSMTNEQSKRRESDVHNKIEKYSIELNTLVYEQLKKIDQGVIVSLENNKWQKWRIDRLAEWKSFKNMQIDHWKNVVIGERVHSLYLFDVIVNTYQRRLRNTIKQMFRNQETNGQQLSEENQSETFDQLFQGILDEAERHHPLAQVQQSVLWCYQQDTAGRRWNLQLDYINSKFLTDIKVNAIEHIKRFMIKCLGKSTQLEKESELLYYLLLETTKRLTDAKMNYDPTQERAHKLVYNLLVIELTEIQDKWNVANNILTRLKSEKNTLWKFFVNTSKGVAGAKLL
;
A
#
# COMPACT_ATOMS: atom_id res chain seq x y z
N MET A 1 -45.96 -2.51 -36.11
CA MET A 1 -45.87 -2.76 -34.65
C MET A 1 -44.45 -3.21 -34.34
N CYS A 2 -43.78 -2.51 -33.42
CA CYS A 2 -42.42 -2.74 -32.90
C CYS A 2 -42.26 -4.14 -32.26
N GLY A 3 -41.07 -4.73 -32.05
CA GLY A 3 -39.71 -4.23 -32.17
C GLY A 3 -38.61 -5.28 -31.85
N ASN A 4 -37.36 -4.80 -31.95
CA ASN A 4 -36.03 -5.39 -31.71
C ASN A 4 -35.32 -6.20 -32.81
N ARG A 5 -34.17 -5.61 -33.22
CA ARG A 5 -33.37 -5.82 -34.42
C ARG A 5 -31.97 -6.32 -34.07
N TYR A 6 -31.52 -7.36 -34.76
CA TYR A 6 -30.12 -7.54 -35.15
C TYR A 6 -30.12 -7.96 -36.62
N ILE A 7 -29.51 -7.15 -37.49
CA ILE A 7 -29.26 -7.49 -38.91
C ILE A 7 -27.78 -7.25 -39.19
N ARG A 8 -27.08 -8.32 -39.58
CA ARG A 8 -25.78 -8.25 -40.28
C ARG A 8 -25.99 -7.56 -41.62
N LEU A 9 -25.21 -6.53 -41.94
CA LEU A 9 -25.04 -6.05 -43.30
C LEU A 9 -23.64 -6.43 -43.82
N PRO A 10 -23.52 -6.99 -45.04
CA PRO A 10 -22.27 -7.45 -45.61
C PRO A 10 -21.49 -6.30 -46.26
N LEU A 11 -20.17 -6.27 -46.06
CA LEU A 11 -19.27 -5.46 -46.90
C LEU A 11 -19.27 -6.03 -48.34
N PRO A 12 -19.29 -5.18 -49.38
CA PRO A 12 -19.37 -5.64 -50.77
C PRO A 12 -18.12 -6.43 -51.15
N ARG A 13 -18.31 -7.62 -51.74
CA ARG A 13 -17.28 -8.62 -52.07
C ARG A 13 -16.16 -8.12 -53.01
N ASN A 14 -16.23 -6.91 -53.55
CA ASN A 14 -15.25 -6.38 -54.50
C ASN A 14 -14.20 -5.43 -53.90
N SER A 15 -14.32 -4.91 -52.67
CA SER A 15 -13.35 -3.89 -52.19
C SER A 15 -11.96 -4.45 -51.85
N ARG A 16 -11.89 -5.69 -51.37
CA ARG A 16 -10.62 -6.39 -51.06
C ARG A 16 -9.82 -6.71 -52.33
N SER A 17 -10.51 -7.07 -53.41
CA SER A 17 -9.93 -7.32 -54.74
C SER A 17 -9.45 -6.01 -55.40
N HIS A 18 -10.21 -4.92 -55.29
CA HIS A 18 -9.80 -3.61 -55.83
C HIS A 18 -8.61 -3.01 -55.08
N LYS A 19 -8.52 -3.16 -53.75
CA LYS A 19 -7.37 -2.70 -52.94
C LYS A 19 -6.07 -3.45 -53.29
N LEU A 20 -6.16 -4.77 -53.50
CA LEU A 20 -5.02 -5.58 -53.95
C LEU A 20 -4.61 -5.24 -55.39
N LEU A 21 -5.58 -4.99 -56.28
CA LEU A 21 -5.32 -4.54 -57.65
C LEU A 21 -4.66 -3.15 -57.71
N LEU A 22 -5.06 -2.23 -56.83
CA LEU A 22 -4.44 -0.90 -56.71
C LEU A 22 -3.01 -0.97 -56.17
N GLN A 23 -2.78 -1.76 -55.12
CA GLN A 23 -1.43 -2.01 -54.59
C GLN A 23 -0.53 -2.66 -55.65
N LYS A 24 -1.06 -3.62 -56.42
CA LYS A 24 -0.34 -4.26 -57.52
C LYS A 24 -0.02 -3.26 -58.64
N SER A 25 -0.95 -2.37 -58.99
CA SER A 25 -0.73 -1.34 -60.00
C SER A 25 0.30 -0.28 -59.57
N PHE A 26 0.28 0.18 -58.31
CA PHE A 26 1.33 1.06 -57.76
C PHE A 26 2.70 0.40 -57.78
N TYR A 27 2.77 -0.88 -57.41
CA TYR A 27 4.01 -1.64 -57.44
C TYR A 27 4.54 -1.82 -58.87
N THR A 28 3.67 -2.17 -59.83
CA THR A 28 4.06 -2.34 -61.25
C THR A 28 4.51 -1.02 -61.87
N GLU A 29 3.83 0.10 -61.61
CA GLU A 29 4.26 1.41 -62.11
C GLU A 29 5.61 1.83 -61.50
N ALA A 30 5.83 1.60 -60.20
CA ALA A 30 7.10 1.92 -59.56
C ALA A 30 8.27 1.16 -60.21
N ILE A 31 8.06 -0.11 -60.56
CA ILE A 31 9.06 -0.90 -61.30
C ILE A 31 9.30 -0.31 -62.69
N GLU A 32 8.24 0.00 -63.45
CA GLU A 32 8.39 0.53 -64.82
C GLU A 32 9.00 1.95 -64.80
N ARG A 33 8.76 2.77 -63.76
CA ARG A 33 9.42 4.08 -63.56
C ARG A 33 10.90 3.94 -63.24
N ILE A 34 11.26 2.96 -62.43
CA ILE A 34 12.67 2.65 -62.14
C ILE A 34 13.36 2.15 -63.42
N ALA A 35 12.69 1.33 -64.23
CA ALA A 35 13.20 0.89 -65.53
C ALA A 35 13.36 2.06 -66.52
N LEU A 36 12.37 2.95 -66.60
CA LEU A 36 12.44 4.18 -67.41
C LEU A 36 13.64 5.05 -67.03
N ASN A 37 13.84 5.32 -65.74
CA ASN A 37 14.93 6.16 -65.24
C ASN A 37 16.33 5.55 -65.46
N ARG A 38 16.43 4.22 -65.54
CA ARG A 38 17.67 3.51 -65.86
C ARG A 38 17.95 3.45 -67.36
N THR A 39 16.92 3.52 -68.19
CA THR A 39 17.05 3.46 -69.64
C THR A 39 17.23 4.87 -70.19
N LYS A 40 18.45 5.46 -70.15
CA LYS A 40 18.67 6.87 -70.54
C LYS A 40 18.87 7.14 -72.04
N ASN A 41 19.17 6.12 -72.85
CA ASN A 41 19.66 6.30 -74.24
C ASN A 41 18.86 5.56 -75.33
N ASN A 42 17.64 5.09 -75.06
CA ASN A 42 16.78 4.45 -76.08
C ASN A 42 15.35 5.04 -76.04
N PRO A 43 15.06 6.06 -76.87
CA PRO A 43 13.79 6.79 -76.84
C PRO A 43 12.57 5.91 -77.10
N SER A 44 12.71 4.86 -77.91
CA SER A 44 11.61 3.94 -78.25
C SER A 44 11.25 3.05 -77.05
N GLN A 45 12.25 2.58 -76.29
CA GLN A 45 12.03 1.84 -75.04
C GLN A 45 11.53 2.74 -73.91
N GLN A 46 12.05 3.96 -73.80
CA GLN A 46 11.54 4.96 -72.86
C GLN A 46 10.05 5.23 -73.08
N ARG A 47 9.65 5.52 -74.34
CA ARG A 47 8.24 5.72 -74.69
C ARG A 47 7.38 4.49 -74.38
N ALA A 48 7.90 3.28 -74.54
CA ALA A 48 7.18 2.06 -74.20
C ALA A 48 6.95 1.93 -72.68
N PHE A 49 7.95 2.27 -71.86
CA PHE A 49 7.80 2.31 -70.40
C PHE A 49 6.87 3.43 -69.95
N GLU A 50 6.99 4.63 -70.52
CA GLU A 50 6.08 5.76 -70.27
C GLU A 50 4.63 5.40 -70.61
N ARG A 51 4.40 4.68 -71.71
CA ARG A 51 3.06 4.22 -72.11
C ARG A 51 2.50 3.20 -71.11
N LYS A 52 3.31 2.24 -70.66
CA LYS A 52 2.89 1.28 -69.62
C LYS A 52 2.62 1.94 -68.27
N ILE A 53 3.42 2.94 -67.90
CA ILE A 53 3.21 3.76 -66.70
C ILE A 53 1.87 4.50 -66.82
N TYR A 54 1.62 5.11 -67.98
CA TYR A 54 0.37 5.81 -68.26
C TYR A 54 -0.84 4.86 -68.22
N ASP A 55 -0.72 3.66 -68.82
CA ASP A 55 -1.79 2.66 -68.81
C ASP A 55 -2.10 2.17 -67.39
N GLU A 56 -1.08 1.96 -66.54
CA GLU A 56 -1.27 1.63 -65.12
C GLU A 56 -1.90 2.80 -64.33
N GLN A 57 -1.54 4.04 -64.66
CA GLN A 57 -2.18 5.22 -64.09
C GLN A 57 -3.67 5.33 -64.47
N GLN A 58 -4.02 5.06 -65.72
CA GLN A 58 -5.40 5.05 -66.19
C GLN A 58 -6.22 3.91 -65.56
N LYS A 59 -5.62 2.71 -65.42
CA LYS A 59 -6.24 1.61 -64.67
C LYS A 59 -6.56 2.01 -63.23
N ARG A 60 -5.66 2.76 -62.56
CA ARG A 60 -5.92 3.26 -61.21
C ARG A 60 -6.99 4.33 -61.18
N LEU A 61 -7.10 5.20 -62.18
CA LEU A 61 -8.16 6.21 -62.22
C LEU A 61 -9.55 5.55 -62.34
N HIS A 62 -9.64 4.46 -63.11
CA HIS A 62 -10.85 3.66 -63.19
C HIS A 62 -11.14 2.85 -61.91
N LEU A 63 -10.11 2.32 -61.24
CA LEU A 63 -10.26 1.66 -59.93
C LEU A 63 -10.55 2.67 -58.79
N ALA A 64 -10.11 3.91 -58.93
CA ALA A 64 -10.23 4.98 -57.95
C ALA A 64 -11.61 5.66 -57.99
N THR A 65 -12.26 5.74 -59.16
CA THR A 65 -13.65 6.22 -59.30
C THR A 65 -14.64 5.28 -58.59
N ASP A 66 -14.35 3.97 -58.52
CA ASP A 66 -15.11 3.03 -57.65
C ASP A 66 -14.75 3.15 -56.15
N ILE A 67 -13.66 3.85 -55.80
CA ILE A 67 -13.12 4.08 -54.45
C ILE A 67 -13.32 5.53 -53.97
N GLU A 68 -13.98 6.38 -54.76
CA GLU A 68 -14.32 7.79 -54.44
C GLU A 68 -15.21 7.96 -53.19
N LYS A 69 -15.60 6.86 -52.52
CA LYS A 69 -16.31 6.87 -51.24
C LYS A 69 -15.42 6.74 -50.00
N ILE A 70 -14.09 6.88 -50.09
CA ILE A 70 -13.20 6.69 -48.93
C ILE A 70 -12.51 8.01 -48.52
N ASP A 71 -13.07 8.57 -47.44
CA ASP A 71 -12.83 9.79 -46.63
C ASP A 71 -11.41 10.35 -46.40
N LEU A 72 -10.34 9.75 -46.90
CA LEU A 72 -8.97 10.09 -46.46
C LEU A 72 -8.39 11.35 -47.14
N ILE A 73 -8.85 11.69 -48.35
CA ILE A 73 -8.41 12.92 -49.04
C ILE A 73 -9.16 14.15 -48.51
N HIS A 74 -10.44 14.01 -48.14
CA HIS A 74 -11.20 15.05 -47.45
C HIS A 74 -10.62 15.36 -46.07
N LEU A 75 -10.08 14.35 -45.36
CA LEU A 75 -9.41 14.54 -44.07
C LEU A 75 -8.17 15.44 -44.17
N LEU A 76 -7.36 15.24 -45.21
CA LEU A 76 -6.11 15.99 -45.40
C LEU A 76 -6.34 17.45 -45.80
N ILE A 77 -7.38 17.71 -46.60
CA ILE A 77 -7.78 19.08 -46.97
C ILE A 77 -8.38 19.81 -45.76
N ASN A 78 -9.19 19.13 -44.93
CA ASN A 78 -9.80 19.71 -43.73
C ASN A 78 -8.80 20.02 -42.61
N ILE A 79 -7.76 19.19 -42.43
CA ILE A 79 -6.70 19.43 -41.42
C ILE A 79 -5.89 20.70 -41.75
N LEU A 80 -5.71 21.01 -43.03
CA LEU A 80 -4.88 22.13 -43.47
C LEU A 80 -5.63 23.47 -43.54
N SER A 81 -6.94 23.51 -43.25
CA SER A 81 -7.78 24.68 -43.53
C SER A 81 -8.73 25.15 -42.41
N TYR A 82 -8.65 24.64 -41.16
CA TYR A 82 -9.62 25.01 -40.11
C TYR A 82 -9.05 25.74 -38.88
N GLU A 83 -9.67 26.88 -38.55
CA GLU A 83 -9.40 27.75 -37.40
C GLU A 83 -9.85 27.13 -36.06
N ASN A 84 -8.90 27.03 -35.11
CA ASN A 84 -8.91 27.06 -33.63
C ASN A 84 -10.13 26.63 -32.76
N SER A 85 -11.22 26.06 -33.29
CA SER A 85 -12.37 25.62 -32.48
C SER A 85 -12.54 24.08 -32.37
N ASP A 86 -11.82 23.29 -33.19
CA ASP A 86 -12.06 21.84 -33.35
C ASP A 86 -10.91 20.92 -32.86
N ILE A 87 -9.92 21.47 -32.15
CA ILE A 87 -8.78 20.72 -31.60
C ILE A 87 -9.25 19.65 -30.59
N ARG A 88 -10.31 19.92 -29.84
CA ARG A 88 -10.86 19.01 -28.83
C ARG A 88 -11.54 17.79 -29.44
N SER A 89 -12.31 17.97 -30.50
CA SER A 89 -13.00 16.86 -31.19
C SER A 89 -12.00 15.97 -31.94
N THR A 90 -10.96 16.60 -32.51
CA THR A 90 -9.87 15.91 -33.20
C THR A 90 -8.99 15.14 -32.21
N ALA A 91 -8.63 15.72 -31.06
CA ALA A 91 -7.92 15.04 -29.99
C ALA A 91 -8.72 13.86 -29.41
N LEU A 92 -10.04 13.98 -29.28
CA LEU A 92 -10.92 12.88 -28.86
C LEU A 92 -10.97 11.75 -29.89
N LYS A 93 -10.96 12.07 -31.20
CA LYS A 93 -10.88 11.07 -32.27
C LYS A 93 -9.51 10.37 -32.29
N TYR A 94 -8.42 11.11 -32.09
CA TYR A 94 -7.08 10.53 -31.96
C TYR A 94 -6.99 9.60 -30.76
N LYS A 95 -7.52 10.03 -29.60
CA LYS A 95 -7.60 9.19 -28.40
C LYS A 95 -8.39 7.91 -28.65
N ALA A 96 -9.54 7.99 -29.33
CA ALA A 96 -10.34 6.81 -29.66
C ALA A 96 -9.59 5.82 -30.60
N ILE A 97 -8.85 6.33 -31.60
CA ILE A 97 -8.04 5.50 -32.49
C ILE A 97 -6.86 4.86 -31.74
N GLU A 98 -6.26 5.60 -30.81
CA GLU A 98 -5.18 5.13 -29.95
C GLU A 98 -5.68 4.02 -29.01
N ASP A 99 -6.85 4.23 -28.38
CA ASP A 99 -7.52 3.25 -27.53
C ASP A 99 -7.88 1.98 -28.33
N ASP A 100 -8.42 2.13 -29.55
CA ASP A 100 -8.73 1.00 -30.44
C ASP A 100 -7.47 0.21 -30.84
N TYR A 101 -6.36 0.92 -31.13
CA TYR A 101 -5.06 0.31 -31.40
C TYR A 101 -4.54 -0.48 -30.19
N PHE A 102 -4.60 0.12 -28.99
CA PHE A 102 -4.17 -0.55 -27.76
C PHE A 102 -5.04 -1.76 -27.43
N GLN A 103 -6.37 -1.68 -27.62
CA GLN A 103 -7.27 -2.82 -27.46
C GLN A 103 -6.98 -3.95 -28.46
N ALA A 104 -6.74 -3.62 -29.73
CA ALA A 104 -6.39 -4.60 -30.75
C ALA A 104 -5.04 -5.27 -30.45
N LYS A 105 -4.06 -4.50 -29.97
CA LYS A 105 -2.75 -5.00 -29.53
C LYS A 105 -2.86 -5.91 -28.31
N ALA A 106 -3.63 -5.51 -27.30
CA ALA A 106 -3.90 -6.33 -26.11
C ALA A 106 -4.61 -7.64 -26.48
N LYS A 107 -5.59 -7.58 -27.38
CA LYS A 107 -6.28 -8.77 -27.91
C LYS A 107 -5.33 -9.69 -28.68
N TYR A 108 -4.45 -9.14 -29.51
CA TYR A 108 -3.45 -9.93 -30.21
C TYR A 108 -2.49 -10.63 -29.23
N ALA A 109 -1.96 -9.90 -28.25
CA ALA A 109 -1.09 -10.45 -27.22
C ALA A 109 -1.79 -11.56 -26.40
N ALA A 110 -3.08 -11.37 -26.06
CA ALA A 110 -3.87 -12.39 -25.37
C ALA A 110 -4.15 -13.65 -26.21
N THR A 111 -4.00 -13.58 -27.54
CA THR A 111 -4.15 -14.74 -28.45
C THR A 111 -2.85 -15.47 -28.76
N THR A 112 -1.69 -14.96 -28.32
CA THR A 112 -0.39 -15.58 -28.56
C THR A 112 0.09 -16.35 -27.33
N VAL A 113 0.29 -17.67 -27.48
CA VAL A 113 0.88 -18.52 -26.43
C VAL A 113 2.34 -18.81 -26.79
N GLY A 114 3.24 -18.44 -25.88
CA GLY A 114 4.68 -18.74 -25.96
C GLY A 114 5.15 -19.70 -24.86
N VAL A 115 6.40 -20.16 -24.95
CA VAL A 115 7.02 -21.11 -24.01
C VAL A 115 7.02 -20.61 -22.57
N GLU A 116 7.12 -19.29 -22.37
CA GLU A 116 6.99 -18.63 -21.07
C GLU A 116 5.67 -18.97 -20.36
N HIS A 117 4.56 -19.07 -21.10
CA HIS A 117 3.26 -19.44 -20.55
C HIS A 117 3.24 -20.91 -20.11
N ILE A 118 3.91 -21.80 -20.85
CA ILE A 118 4.04 -23.22 -20.49
C ILE A 118 4.81 -23.34 -19.17
N TRP A 119 5.92 -22.61 -19.02
CA TRP A 119 6.68 -22.60 -17.78
C TRP A 119 5.89 -22.03 -16.60
N ARG A 120 5.04 -21.04 -16.84
CA ARG A 120 4.13 -20.50 -15.82
C ARG A 120 3.10 -21.54 -15.37
N GLU A 121 2.51 -22.30 -16.30
CA GLU A 121 1.63 -23.43 -15.95
C GLU A 121 2.37 -24.55 -15.21
N CYS A 122 3.59 -24.90 -15.63
CA CYS A 122 4.44 -25.85 -14.91
C CYS A 122 4.74 -25.38 -13.48
N CYS A 123 5.00 -24.09 -13.29
CA CYS A 123 5.14 -23.48 -11.98
C CYS A 123 3.87 -23.68 -11.14
N HIS A 124 2.69 -23.32 -11.65
CA HIS A 124 1.43 -23.51 -10.92
C HIS A 124 1.15 -24.97 -10.56
N LEU A 125 1.38 -25.90 -11.48
CA LEU A 125 1.25 -27.34 -11.23
C LEU A 125 2.20 -27.80 -10.10
N TYR A 126 3.46 -27.38 -10.13
CA TYR A 126 4.43 -27.68 -9.08
C TYR A 126 4.03 -27.12 -7.72
N ILE A 127 3.46 -25.91 -7.68
CA ILE A 127 2.97 -25.31 -6.43
C ILE A 127 1.77 -26.09 -5.89
N ALA A 128 0.85 -26.52 -6.76
CA ALA A 128 -0.32 -27.29 -6.37
C ALA A 128 0.04 -28.69 -5.84
N ASP A 129 0.98 -29.40 -6.49
CA ASP A 129 1.45 -30.72 -6.06
C ASP A 129 2.93 -30.91 -6.37
N SER A 130 3.78 -30.53 -5.41
CA SER A 130 5.23 -30.60 -5.58
C SER A 130 5.78 -32.03 -5.64
N ASN A 131 5.02 -33.04 -5.18
CA ASN A 131 5.46 -34.43 -5.23
C ASN A 131 5.22 -35.01 -6.62
N ARG A 132 4.03 -34.79 -7.19
CA ARG A 132 3.69 -35.27 -8.54
C ARG A 132 4.53 -34.61 -9.63
N TYR A 133 4.84 -33.33 -9.47
CA TYR A 133 5.58 -32.54 -10.47
C TYR A 133 7.02 -32.23 -10.03
N ALA A 134 7.61 -33.08 -9.18
CA ALA A 134 8.94 -32.87 -8.61
C ALA A 134 10.07 -32.70 -9.64
N SER A 135 9.90 -33.20 -10.87
CA SER A 135 10.89 -33.10 -11.95
C SER A 135 10.89 -31.74 -12.66
N TYR A 136 9.81 -30.95 -12.56
CA TYR A 136 9.66 -29.72 -13.33
C TYR A 136 10.71 -28.65 -13.03
N PRO A 137 11.06 -28.37 -11.75
CA PRO A 137 12.14 -27.43 -11.46
C PRO A 137 13.49 -27.85 -12.07
N GLY A 138 13.76 -29.17 -12.11
CA GLY A 138 14.97 -29.72 -12.73
C GLY A 138 15.00 -29.53 -14.26
N LEU A 139 13.84 -29.60 -14.93
CA LEU A 139 13.71 -29.31 -16.35
C LEU A 139 13.89 -27.81 -16.63
N ALA A 140 13.29 -26.93 -15.82
CA ALA A 140 13.47 -25.48 -15.95
C ALA A 140 14.93 -25.06 -15.69
N ALA A 141 15.61 -25.72 -14.75
CA ALA A 141 17.04 -25.52 -14.51
C ALA A 141 17.88 -25.94 -15.73
N GLN A 142 17.53 -27.05 -16.39
CA GLN A 142 18.19 -27.46 -17.64
C GLN A 142 17.94 -26.43 -18.75
N TYR A 143 16.71 -25.96 -18.89
CA TYR A 143 16.33 -24.92 -19.86
C TYR A 143 17.15 -23.63 -19.69
N LEU A 144 17.43 -23.22 -18.44
CA LEU A 144 18.36 -22.13 -18.14
C LEU A 144 19.81 -22.45 -18.52
N MET A 145 20.30 -23.66 -18.25
CA MET A 145 21.66 -24.08 -18.64
C MET A 145 21.86 -24.13 -20.15
N ASP A 146 20.80 -24.43 -20.90
CA ASP A 146 20.79 -24.42 -22.36
C ASP A 146 20.75 -22.99 -22.93
N GLY A 147 20.72 -21.98 -22.05
CA GLY A 147 20.81 -20.57 -22.39
C GLY A 147 19.47 -19.93 -22.72
N PHE A 148 18.33 -20.55 -22.38
CA PHE A 148 17.03 -19.93 -22.59
C PHE A 148 16.59 -19.08 -21.39
N ALA A 149 15.71 -18.11 -21.65
CA ALA A 149 15.20 -17.21 -20.62
C ALA A 149 13.98 -17.81 -19.89
N LEU A 150 13.97 -17.73 -18.57
CA LEU A 150 12.86 -18.19 -17.70
C LEU A 150 12.29 -17.00 -16.92
N GLU A 151 10.96 -16.94 -16.76
CA GLU A 151 10.31 -15.90 -15.98
C GLU A 151 10.62 -16.05 -14.48
N LEU A 152 11.21 -15.01 -13.89
CA LEU A 152 11.56 -14.89 -12.48
C LEU A 152 10.45 -14.20 -11.67
N LEU A 153 9.88 -13.12 -12.22
CA LEU A 153 8.77 -12.37 -11.65
C LEU A 153 7.66 -12.32 -12.69
N ASP A 154 6.45 -12.76 -12.31
CA ASP A 154 5.29 -12.73 -13.20
C ASP A 154 4.87 -11.28 -13.46
N GLY A 155 4.92 -10.87 -14.73
CA GLY A 155 4.49 -9.54 -15.13
C GLY A 155 2.99 -9.31 -15.04
N ASP A 156 2.14 -10.33 -15.11
CA ASP A 156 0.70 -10.14 -14.92
C ASP A 156 0.34 -9.87 -13.47
N ALA A 157 0.91 -10.67 -12.58
CA ALA A 157 0.59 -10.60 -11.16
C ALA A 157 1.45 -9.59 -10.39
N GLY A 158 2.62 -9.20 -10.90
CA GLY A 158 3.63 -8.46 -10.12
C GLY A 158 4.19 -9.29 -8.95
N MET A 159 4.17 -10.62 -9.07
CA MET A 159 4.42 -11.58 -8.00
C MET A 159 5.55 -12.56 -8.34
N MET A 160 6.39 -12.87 -7.35
CA MET A 160 7.39 -13.94 -7.45
C MET A 160 6.84 -15.23 -6.85
N CYS A 161 6.96 -16.33 -7.58
CA CYS A 161 6.70 -17.65 -7.02
C CYS A 161 7.94 -18.20 -6.29
N SER A 162 8.16 -17.76 -5.04
CA SER A 162 9.41 -18.04 -4.29
C SER A 162 9.73 -19.54 -4.19
N LYS A 163 8.72 -20.39 -3.93
CA LYS A 163 8.92 -21.85 -3.83
C LYS A 163 9.40 -22.45 -5.15
N TRP A 164 8.82 -22.04 -6.28
CA TRP A 164 9.24 -22.50 -7.61
C TRP A 164 10.65 -22.04 -7.95
N ILE A 165 10.90 -20.73 -7.88
CA ILE A 165 12.18 -20.12 -8.25
C ILE A 165 13.32 -20.66 -7.40
N ARG A 166 13.11 -20.79 -6.08
CA ARG A 166 14.12 -21.38 -5.18
C ARG A 166 14.49 -22.79 -5.62
N GLN A 167 13.52 -23.61 -5.99
CA GLN A 167 13.78 -24.99 -6.40
C GLN A 167 14.47 -25.08 -7.76
N VAL A 168 14.11 -24.21 -8.71
CA VAL A 168 14.82 -24.08 -10.00
C VAL A 168 16.29 -23.71 -9.76
N LEU A 169 16.56 -22.71 -8.91
CA LEU A 169 17.93 -22.25 -8.63
C LEU A 169 18.76 -23.27 -7.83
N ILE A 170 18.14 -24.07 -6.94
CA ILE A 170 18.79 -25.21 -6.28
C ILE A 170 19.23 -26.24 -7.32
N GLN A 171 18.30 -26.70 -8.16
CA GLN A 171 18.57 -27.69 -9.21
C GLN A 171 19.62 -27.18 -10.20
N LEU A 172 19.57 -25.90 -10.56
CA LEU A 172 20.57 -25.25 -11.40
C LEU A 172 21.95 -25.30 -10.76
N ASN A 173 22.06 -24.89 -9.49
CA ASN A 173 23.32 -24.91 -8.76
C ASN A 173 23.91 -26.31 -8.65
N GLU A 174 23.10 -27.33 -8.37
CA GLU A 174 23.54 -28.74 -8.31
C GLU A 174 24.07 -29.24 -9.66
N LYS A 175 23.32 -29.02 -10.75
CA LYS A 175 23.73 -29.40 -12.10
C LYS A 175 25.02 -28.71 -12.52
N LEU A 176 25.15 -27.40 -12.25
CA LEU A 176 26.35 -26.63 -12.57
C LEU A 176 27.56 -27.09 -11.76
N LYS A 177 27.41 -27.40 -10.46
CA LYS A 177 28.50 -27.98 -9.65
C LYS A 177 28.94 -29.34 -10.18
N TYR A 178 27.98 -30.18 -10.57
CA TYR A 178 28.28 -31.48 -11.15
C TYR A 178 29.05 -31.37 -12.48
N LEU A 179 28.61 -30.46 -13.37
CA LEU A 179 29.19 -30.23 -14.69
C LEU A 179 30.59 -29.60 -14.60
N THR A 180 30.75 -28.56 -13.78
CA THR A 180 31.99 -27.78 -13.67
C THR A 180 32.99 -28.38 -12.68
N LYS A 181 32.56 -29.35 -11.86
CA LYS A 181 33.31 -29.91 -10.72
C LYS A 181 33.74 -28.85 -9.68
N LYS A 182 33.12 -27.66 -9.69
CA LYS A 182 33.36 -26.61 -8.70
C LYS A 182 32.49 -26.81 -7.46
N LYS A 183 33.02 -26.50 -6.27
CA LYS A 183 32.26 -26.54 -5.00
C LYS A 183 31.24 -25.40 -4.89
N SER A 184 31.52 -24.26 -5.52
CA SER A 184 30.71 -23.06 -5.51
C SER A 184 30.65 -22.45 -6.89
N ILE A 185 29.44 -22.14 -7.35
CA ILE A 185 29.20 -21.42 -8.61
C ILE A 185 29.04 -19.94 -8.28
N ARG A 186 29.95 -19.11 -8.78
CA ARG A 186 29.97 -17.65 -8.58
C ARG A 186 29.27 -16.98 -9.75
N ILE A 187 28.43 -16.00 -9.45
CA ILE A 187 27.64 -15.29 -10.44
C ILE A 187 27.86 -13.78 -10.37
N PHE A 188 27.70 -13.13 -11.52
CA PHE A 188 27.53 -11.69 -11.66
C PHE A 188 26.12 -11.40 -12.16
N VAL A 189 25.35 -10.60 -11.44
CA VAL A 189 23.95 -10.30 -11.76
C VAL A 189 23.87 -8.97 -12.50
N LEU A 190 23.49 -9.01 -13.77
CA LEU A 190 23.32 -7.83 -14.60
C LEU A 190 21.85 -7.61 -14.90
N SER A 191 21.34 -6.41 -14.61
CA SER A 191 19.96 -6.03 -14.84
C SER A 191 19.84 -4.89 -15.85
N ILE A 192 18.71 -4.80 -16.54
CA ILE A 192 18.37 -3.65 -17.38
C ILE A 192 16.97 -3.16 -17.06
N ILE A 193 16.78 -1.84 -16.94
CA ILE A 193 15.45 -1.21 -16.80
C ILE A 193 15.31 -0.07 -17.81
N GLY A 194 14.07 0.29 -18.12
CA GLY A 194 13.78 1.36 -19.07
C GLY A 194 12.33 1.34 -19.51
N VAL A 195 11.85 2.48 -20.01
CA VAL A 195 10.49 2.60 -20.55
C VAL A 195 10.21 1.59 -21.68
N GLN A 196 8.95 1.33 -21.97
CA GLN A 196 8.59 0.43 -23.06
C GLN A 196 9.16 0.88 -24.40
N SER A 197 9.59 -0.08 -25.22
CA SER A 197 10.18 0.15 -26.55
C SER A 197 11.44 1.04 -26.56
N SER A 198 12.18 1.12 -25.43
CA SER A 198 13.46 1.84 -25.35
C SER A 198 14.67 1.12 -25.97
N GLY A 199 14.50 -0.12 -26.45
CA GLY A 199 15.57 -0.90 -27.07
C GLY A 199 16.36 -1.80 -26.11
N LYS A 200 15.84 -2.10 -24.91
CA LYS A 200 16.50 -2.95 -23.88
C LYS A 200 17.01 -4.29 -24.43
N SER A 201 16.11 -5.10 -24.96
CA SER A 201 16.45 -6.43 -25.49
C SER A 201 17.38 -6.33 -26.70
N THR A 202 17.30 -5.25 -27.49
CA THR A 202 18.24 -4.98 -28.61
C THR A 202 19.65 -4.70 -28.10
N LEU A 203 19.80 -3.89 -27.05
CA LEU A 203 21.08 -3.61 -26.41
C LEU A 203 21.69 -4.89 -25.83
N LEU A 204 20.90 -5.67 -25.08
CA LEU A 204 21.36 -6.94 -24.50
C LEU A 204 21.77 -7.96 -25.56
N ASN A 205 20.95 -8.14 -26.61
CA ASN A 205 21.26 -9.02 -27.73
C ASN A 205 22.58 -8.63 -28.40
N THR A 206 22.83 -7.32 -28.57
CA THR A 206 24.07 -6.82 -29.17
C THR A 206 25.27 -6.99 -28.24
N MET A 207 25.10 -6.72 -26.94
CA MET A 207 26.18 -6.71 -25.94
C MET A 207 26.67 -8.11 -25.56
N LEU A 208 25.75 -9.06 -25.47
CA LEU A 208 26.02 -10.39 -24.91
C LEU A 208 25.77 -11.52 -25.91
N GLY A 209 25.36 -11.21 -27.15
CA GLY A 209 25.06 -12.22 -28.17
C GLY A 209 23.85 -13.09 -27.82
N VAL A 210 22.97 -12.63 -26.94
CA VAL A 210 21.76 -13.34 -26.53
C VAL A 210 20.65 -13.22 -27.57
N ARG A 211 19.64 -14.09 -27.47
CA ARG A 211 18.49 -14.15 -28.39
C ARG A 211 17.18 -13.82 -27.68
N LEU A 212 17.16 -12.72 -26.94
CA LEU A 212 15.95 -12.19 -26.34
C LEU A 212 14.98 -11.75 -27.43
N ARG A 213 13.67 -11.94 -27.22
CA ARG A 213 12.65 -11.46 -28.15
C ARG A 213 12.69 -9.93 -28.20
N ALA A 214 13.03 -9.37 -29.37
CA ALA A 214 12.99 -7.93 -29.62
C ALA A 214 11.91 -7.62 -30.66
N SER A 215 10.99 -6.72 -30.32
CA SER A 215 9.89 -6.25 -31.18
C SER A 215 9.56 -4.80 -30.82
N THR A 216 8.71 -4.15 -31.64
CA THR A 216 8.30 -2.75 -31.44
C THR A 216 7.25 -2.55 -30.33
N GLY A 217 6.73 -3.63 -29.73
CA GLY A 217 5.75 -3.63 -28.62
C GLY A 217 6.28 -4.18 -27.30
N GLN A 218 5.41 -4.51 -26.34
CA GLN A 218 5.79 -5.22 -25.11
C GLN A 218 6.27 -6.63 -25.48
N CYS A 219 7.59 -6.83 -25.50
CA CYS A 219 8.21 -8.10 -25.88
C CYS A 219 8.44 -9.01 -24.69
N THR A 220 8.76 -8.37 -23.58
CA THR A 220 9.14 -8.98 -22.32
C THR A 220 8.04 -8.65 -21.34
N LYS A 221 7.52 -9.68 -20.69
CA LYS A 221 6.55 -9.58 -19.60
C LYS A 221 7.24 -10.00 -18.31
N GLY A 222 7.02 -9.24 -17.25
CA GLY A 222 7.67 -9.48 -15.96
C GLY A 222 9.18 -9.29 -15.99
N ILE A 223 9.90 -10.14 -15.26
CA ILE A 223 11.37 -10.16 -15.25
C ILE A 223 11.81 -11.56 -15.63
N ASN A 224 12.66 -11.68 -16.64
CA ASN A 224 13.20 -12.95 -17.10
C ASN A 224 14.67 -13.08 -16.72
N ILE A 225 15.07 -14.28 -16.28
CA ILE A 225 16.46 -14.66 -16.04
C ILE A 225 17.01 -15.46 -17.21
N GLN A 226 18.26 -15.18 -17.59
CA GLN A 226 19.02 -15.98 -18.53
C GLN A 226 20.43 -16.21 -17.97
N LEU A 227 20.94 -17.44 -18.07
CA LEU A 227 22.27 -17.80 -17.59
C LEU A 227 23.28 -17.80 -18.75
N LEU A 228 24.35 -17.04 -18.60
CA LEU A 228 25.44 -16.96 -19.58
C LEU A 228 26.74 -17.41 -18.93
N LYS A 229 27.47 -18.31 -19.59
CA LYS A 229 28.78 -18.75 -19.11
C LYS A 229 29.80 -17.64 -19.31
N SER A 230 30.58 -17.36 -18.27
CA SER A 230 31.74 -16.47 -18.37
C SER A 230 32.94 -17.29 -18.84
N GLU A 231 33.53 -16.94 -19.99
CA GLU A 231 34.71 -17.62 -20.53
C GLU A 231 36.02 -16.85 -20.30
N GLU A 232 35.94 -15.54 -20.05
CA GLU A 232 37.10 -14.65 -20.04
C GLU A 232 37.36 -13.99 -18.67
N ARG A 233 36.67 -14.41 -17.60
CA ARG A 233 36.74 -13.75 -16.28
C ARG A 233 37.02 -14.74 -15.15
N ASP A 234 37.89 -14.34 -14.23
CA ASP A 234 38.25 -15.14 -13.05
C ASP A 234 37.36 -14.82 -11.84
N GLU A 235 36.72 -13.65 -11.83
CA GLU A 235 35.96 -13.12 -10.69
C GLU A 235 34.63 -13.84 -10.50
N TYR A 236 33.99 -14.28 -11.59
CA TYR A 236 32.72 -15.00 -11.59
C TYR A 236 32.65 -16.04 -12.73
N ASP A 237 31.85 -17.09 -12.52
CA ASP A 237 31.75 -18.22 -13.43
C ASP A 237 30.62 -18.03 -14.46
N TYR A 238 29.56 -17.31 -14.08
CA TYR A 238 28.39 -17.04 -14.93
C TYR A 238 27.88 -15.62 -14.76
N VAL A 239 27.29 -15.06 -15.82
CA VAL A 239 26.44 -13.87 -15.74
C VAL A 239 24.98 -14.34 -15.65
N LEU A 240 24.26 -13.85 -14.65
CA LEU A 240 22.81 -14.00 -14.56
C LEU A 240 22.17 -12.69 -15.04
N LEU A 241 21.58 -12.74 -16.23
CA LEU A 241 21.00 -11.58 -16.89
C LEU A 241 19.52 -11.43 -16.51
N LEU A 242 19.12 -10.26 -16.04
CA LEU A 242 17.73 -9.88 -15.77
C LEU A 242 17.22 -8.97 -16.90
N ASP A 243 16.37 -9.49 -17.78
CA ASP A 243 15.64 -8.70 -18.79
C ASP A 243 14.25 -8.35 -18.27
N THR A 244 13.87 -7.07 -18.33
CA THR A 244 12.63 -6.57 -17.71
C THR A 244 11.61 -6.11 -18.73
N GLU A 245 10.35 -6.22 -18.35
CA GLU A 245 9.24 -5.52 -18.97
C GLU A 245 9.52 -4.00 -19.04
N GLY A 246 8.95 -3.36 -20.06
CA GLY A 246 9.02 -1.91 -20.20
C GLY A 246 8.15 -1.21 -19.16
N LEU A 247 8.76 -0.31 -18.39
CA LEU A 247 8.06 0.47 -17.37
C LEU A 247 7.17 1.55 -18.00
N ARG A 248 6.11 1.94 -17.29
CA ARG A 248 5.19 3.05 -17.62
C ARG A 248 4.65 2.94 -19.04
N ALA A 249 4.20 1.74 -19.40
CA ALA A 249 3.60 1.44 -20.70
C ALA A 249 2.45 2.43 -21.01
N PRO A 250 2.44 3.12 -22.17
CA PRO A 250 1.39 4.07 -22.51
C PRO A 250 -0.01 3.46 -22.46
N GLU A 251 -0.15 2.21 -22.91
CA GLU A 251 -1.39 1.43 -22.83
C GLU A 251 -1.89 1.15 -21.40
N CYS A 252 -1.05 1.31 -20.38
CA CYS A 252 -1.39 1.05 -18.98
C CYS A 252 -1.63 2.32 -18.16
N LYS A 253 -1.53 3.51 -18.75
CA LYS A 253 -1.55 4.79 -18.02
C LYS A 253 -2.82 5.04 -17.20
N ASP A 254 -3.96 4.51 -17.66
CA ASP A 254 -5.26 4.63 -17.00
C ASP A 254 -5.71 3.30 -16.37
N VAL A 255 -4.82 2.29 -16.31
CA VAL A 255 -5.11 0.99 -15.69
C VAL A 255 -4.79 1.07 -14.20
N GLU A 256 -5.79 0.74 -13.38
CA GLU A 256 -5.65 0.68 -11.94
C GLU A 256 -4.50 -0.28 -11.55
N TYR A 257 -3.69 0.11 -10.57
CA TYR A 257 -2.51 -0.65 -10.10
C TYR A 257 -1.36 -0.80 -11.10
N SER A 258 -1.40 -0.12 -12.26
CA SER A 258 -0.25 -0.13 -13.18
C SER A 258 1.02 0.38 -12.50
N GLU A 259 0.91 1.40 -11.65
CA GLU A 259 2.07 1.95 -10.97
C GLU A 259 2.63 1.03 -9.90
N TRP A 260 1.73 0.39 -9.16
CA TRP A 260 2.08 -0.64 -8.19
C TRP A 260 2.89 -1.76 -8.83
N LYS A 261 2.45 -2.23 -10.00
CA LYS A 261 3.17 -3.27 -10.74
C LYS A 261 4.55 -2.79 -11.20
N ASP A 262 4.62 -1.64 -11.89
CA ASP A 262 5.87 -1.10 -12.43
C ASP A 262 6.91 -0.82 -11.33
N ASN A 263 6.46 -0.23 -10.21
CA ASN A 263 7.33 0.07 -9.09
C ASN A 263 7.90 -1.22 -8.48
N ARG A 264 7.07 -2.26 -8.28
CA ARG A 264 7.54 -3.58 -7.79
C ARG A 264 8.53 -4.23 -8.74
N MET A 265 8.24 -4.23 -10.05
CA MET A 265 9.13 -4.78 -11.06
C MET A 265 10.48 -4.04 -11.05
N ALA A 266 10.48 -2.71 -11.04
CA ALA A 266 11.71 -1.94 -11.00
C ALA A 266 12.51 -2.19 -9.72
N THR A 267 11.86 -2.26 -8.55
CA THR A 267 12.55 -2.61 -7.30
C THR A 267 13.16 -4.00 -7.37
N PHE A 268 12.41 -4.99 -7.88
CA PHE A 268 12.91 -6.35 -8.04
C PHE A 268 14.03 -6.46 -9.08
N ALA A 269 14.05 -5.62 -10.10
CA ALA A 269 15.11 -5.60 -11.09
C ALA A 269 16.42 -4.98 -10.55
N VAL A 270 16.31 -3.93 -9.72
CA VAL A 270 17.45 -3.15 -9.23
C VAL A 270 18.11 -3.80 -8.02
N LEU A 271 17.35 -4.14 -6.97
CA LEU A 271 17.93 -4.54 -5.68
C LEU A 271 18.81 -5.81 -5.74
N PRO A 272 18.46 -6.87 -6.49
CA PRO A 272 19.26 -8.09 -6.53
C PRO A 272 20.48 -8.00 -7.44
N ALA A 273 20.62 -6.96 -8.25
CA ALA A 273 21.67 -6.83 -9.25
C ALA A 273 23.03 -6.38 -8.67
N ASP A 274 24.13 -6.77 -9.32
CA ASP A 274 25.45 -6.20 -9.08
C ASP A 274 25.62 -4.90 -9.90
N ALA A 275 25.04 -4.87 -11.10
CA ALA A 275 24.89 -3.67 -11.92
C ALA A 275 23.53 -3.63 -12.61
N THR A 276 22.96 -2.43 -12.75
CA THR A 276 21.72 -2.16 -13.47
C THR A 276 21.94 -1.09 -14.53
N ILE A 277 21.63 -1.42 -15.78
CA ILE A 277 21.61 -0.50 -16.91
C ILE A 277 20.26 0.21 -16.94
N ILE A 278 20.25 1.53 -16.81
CA ILE A 278 19.06 2.37 -16.94
C ILE A 278 19.07 2.94 -18.36
N LEU A 279 18.16 2.43 -19.19
CA LEU A 279 18.06 2.83 -20.59
C LEU A 279 17.08 4.00 -20.75
N VAL A 280 17.62 5.19 -21.05
CA VAL A 280 16.86 6.42 -21.20
C VAL A 280 16.78 6.80 -22.69
N ASN A 281 15.59 6.66 -23.27
CA ASN A 281 15.33 7.01 -24.67
C ASN A 281 14.67 8.39 -24.78
N GLY A 282 15.25 9.32 -25.54
CA GLY A 282 14.65 10.65 -25.81
C GLY A 282 14.48 11.54 -24.57
N GLU A 283 13.39 12.31 -24.53
CA GLU A 283 13.06 13.27 -23.45
C GLU A 283 12.27 12.65 -22.28
N GLN A 284 12.03 11.34 -22.28
CA GLN A 284 11.21 10.66 -21.27
C GLN A 284 12.03 10.20 -20.03
N ASP A 285 12.73 11.12 -19.38
CA ASP A 285 13.46 10.86 -18.13
C ASP A 285 12.54 10.85 -16.89
N GLY A 286 11.42 11.58 -16.93
CA GLY A 286 10.47 11.71 -15.82
C GLY A 286 9.93 10.38 -15.30
N ALA A 287 9.48 9.50 -16.21
CA ALA A 287 8.96 8.18 -15.85
C ALA A 287 9.97 7.32 -15.07
N LEU A 288 11.23 7.32 -15.50
CA LEU A 288 12.30 6.58 -14.83
C LEU A 288 12.70 7.25 -13.52
N LYS A 289 12.76 8.57 -13.47
CA LYS A 289 13.02 9.34 -12.25
C LYS A 289 12.00 9.05 -11.17
N ASP A 290 10.72 9.03 -11.52
CA ASP A 290 9.62 8.77 -10.59
C ASP A 290 9.70 7.35 -10.02
N VAL A 291 9.88 6.35 -10.89
CA VAL A 291 10.02 4.94 -10.48
C VAL A 291 11.26 4.75 -9.61
N LEU A 292 12.41 5.29 -10.01
CA LEU A 292 13.66 5.17 -9.23
C LEU A 292 13.55 5.83 -7.86
N SER A 293 12.83 6.95 -7.76
CA SER A 293 12.57 7.61 -6.47
C SER A 293 11.76 6.70 -5.54
N ILE A 294 10.76 5.99 -6.08
CA ILE A 294 9.98 5.01 -5.32
C ILE A 294 10.84 3.79 -4.93
N VAL A 295 11.69 3.27 -5.83
CA VAL A 295 12.63 2.18 -5.52
C VAL A 295 13.54 2.55 -4.35
N THR A 296 14.10 3.77 -4.39
CA THR A 296 14.93 4.33 -3.34
C THR A 296 14.17 4.44 -2.02
N LEU A 297 12.97 5.01 -2.02
CA LEU A 297 12.14 5.14 -0.82
C LEU A 297 11.83 3.78 -0.19
N ALA A 298 11.48 2.79 -1.01
CA ALA A 298 11.22 1.43 -0.55
C ALA A 298 12.48 0.78 0.05
N TYR A 299 13.65 1.02 -0.56
CA TYR A 299 14.91 0.50 -0.06
C TYR A 299 15.33 1.13 1.27
N GLU A 300 15.29 2.45 1.38
CA GLU A 300 15.67 3.20 2.60
C GLU A 300 14.91 2.72 3.84
N GLN A 301 13.64 2.36 3.66
CA GLN A 301 12.75 1.90 4.74
C GLN A 301 12.88 0.40 5.03
N SER A 302 13.80 -0.31 4.37
CA SER A 302 13.93 -1.76 4.44
C SER A 302 15.09 -2.24 5.32
N GLN A 303 14.96 -3.45 5.85
CA GLN A 303 16.05 -4.15 6.55
C GLN A 303 17.28 -4.40 5.66
N LEU A 304 17.11 -4.38 4.33
CA LEU A 304 18.23 -4.51 3.40
C LEU A 304 19.17 -3.30 3.48
N ALA A 305 18.61 -2.09 3.55
CA ALA A 305 19.38 -0.87 3.73
C ALA A 305 20.10 -0.88 5.08
N GLU A 306 19.45 -1.30 6.16
CA GLU A 306 20.11 -1.36 7.47
C GLU A 306 21.32 -2.30 7.47
N LYS A 307 21.19 -3.48 6.85
CA LYS A 307 22.27 -4.49 6.77
C LYS A 307 23.42 -4.06 5.85
N SER A 308 23.15 -3.22 4.86
CA SER A 308 24.15 -2.72 3.90
C SER A 308 24.80 -1.40 4.32
N GLY A 309 24.41 -0.83 5.47
CA GLY A 309 24.88 0.49 5.92
C GLY A 309 24.26 1.64 5.13
N GLY A 310 23.08 1.44 4.55
CA GLY A 310 22.34 2.42 3.76
C GLY A 310 22.74 2.47 2.29
N HIS A 311 23.73 1.70 1.85
CA HIS A 311 24.26 1.78 0.49
C HIS A 311 23.64 0.74 -0.43
N LEU A 312 23.24 1.13 -1.64
CA LEU A 312 22.71 0.19 -2.63
C LEU A 312 23.83 -0.73 -3.15
N ALA A 313 23.57 -2.04 -3.21
CA ALA A 313 24.53 -3.01 -3.71
C ALA A 313 24.70 -2.92 -5.24
N SER A 314 23.60 -2.68 -5.96
CA SER A 314 23.60 -2.50 -7.40
C SER A 314 24.25 -1.17 -7.78
N MET A 315 25.20 -1.24 -8.70
CA MET A 315 25.68 -0.07 -9.41
C MET A 315 24.68 0.36 -10.48
N MET A 316 24.42 1.65 -10.61
CA MET A 316 23.48 2.18 -11.60
C MET A 316 24.25 2.84 -12.73
N LEU A 317 23.98 2.46 -13.98
CA LEU A 317 24.59 3.06 -15.17
C LEU A 317 23.51 3.63 -16.08
N CYS A 318 23.63 4.90 -16.47
CA CYS A 318 22.65 5.55 -17.32
C CYS A 318 23.12 5.53 -18.77
N THR A 319 22.28 5.00 -19.66
CA THR A 319 22.59 4.86 -21.08
C THR A 319 21.59 5.64 -21.93
N PHE A 320 22.08 6.45 -22.87
CA PHE A 320 21.27 7.30 -23.74
C PHE A 320 21.52 7.02 -25.22
N PHE A 321 20.45 6.93 -26.04
CA PHE A 321 20.55 6.84 -27.51
C PHE A 321 20.43 8.23 -28.16
N THR A 322 21.37 9.13 -27.92
CA THR A 322 21.36 10.51 -28.45
C THR A 322 22.78 11.02 -28.66
N ASP A 323 22.94 12.02 -29.54
CA ASP A 323 24.24 12.67 -29.76
C ASP A 323 24.78 13.30 -28.48
N HIS A 324 26.07 13.05 -28.22
CA HIS A 324 26.79 13.31 -26.96
C HIS A 324 26.79 14.80 -26.55
N GLU A 325 26.84 15.73 -27.52
CA GLU A 325 27.04 17.17 -27.26
C GLU A 325 25.79 17.91 -26.75
N THR A 326 24.60 17.59 -27.27
CA THR A 326 23.39 18.38 -26.96
C THR A 326 22.80 18.09 -25.59
N LYS A 327 22.98 16.86 -25.07
CA LYS A 327 22.33 16.38 -23.85
C LYS A 327 23.20 16.49 -22.61
N LEU A 328 24.52 16.34 -22.72
CA LEU A 328 25.44 16.59 -21.61
C LEU A 328 25.40 18.04 -21.16
N ASP A 329 25.37 18.99 -22.10
CA ASP A 329 25.19 20.41 -21.83
C ASP A 329 23.90 20.69 -21.06
N GLN A 330 22.80 19.99 -21.39
CA GLN A 330 21.53 20.12 -20.68
C GLN A 330 21.57 19.50 -19.28
N ILE A 331 22.21 18.33 -19.12
CA ILE A 331 22.37 17.66 -17.82
C ILE A 331 23.26 18.48 -16.89
N GLN A 332 24.37 19.02 -17.40
CA GLN A 332 25.27 19.90 -16.65
C GLN A 332 24.57 21.20 -16.25
N LYS A 333 23.90 21.88 -17.19
CA LYS A 333 23.11 23.09 -16.87
C LYS A 333 22.01 22.84 -15.82
N LYS A 334 21.32 21.70 -15.89
CA LYS A 334 20.30 21.32 -14.88
C LYS A 334 20.93 20.99 -13.52
N ASN A 335 22.08 20.35 -13.48
CA ASN A 335 22.81 20.04 -12.24
C ASN A 335 23.38 21.31 -11.59
N ASP A 336 23.93 22.23 -12.38
CA ASP A 336 24.44 23.51 -11.89
C ASP A 336 23.30 24.37 -11.31
N GLN A 337 22.13 24.41 -11.98
CA GLN A 337 20.94 25.09 -11.47
C GLN A 337 20.34 24.44 -10.19
N GLN A 338 20.54 23.14 -9.98
CA GLN A 338 20.13 22.47 -8.73
C GLN A 338 21.11 22.70 -7.58
N CYS A 339 22.40 22.93 -7.86
CA CYS A 339 23.39 23.27 -6.85
C CYS A 339 23.17 24.67 -6.23
N ASP A 340 22.58 25.61 -6.98
CA ASP A 340 22.24 26.95 -6.48
C ASP A 340 20.97 26.98 -5.62
N ASN A 341 20.06 26.01 -5.78
CA ASN A 341 18.85 25.86 -4.98
C ASN A 341 19.05 24.85 -3.83
N LYS A 342 19.97 25.14 -2.90
CA LYS A 342 20.07 24.42 -1.62
C LYS A 342 18.94 24.83 -0.68
N SER A 343 17.71 24.44 -1.01
CA SER A 343 16.62 24.36 -0.03
C SER A 343 15.82 23.07 -0.25
N SER A 344 16.00 22.15 0.71
CA SER A 344 15.06 21.09 1.10
C SER A 344 14.43 20.24 -0.02
N SER A 345 15.02 19.07 -0.34
CA SER A 345 14.29 17.79 -0.61
C SER A 345 15.06 16.68 -1.38
N ASN A 346 16.33 16.80 -1.75
CA ASN A 346 17.05 15.75 -2.51
C ASN A 346 18.00 14.87 -1.67
N THR A 347 17.50 14.27 -0.58
CA THR A 347 18.27 13.34 0.28
C THR A 347 18.56 11.98 -0.38
N HIS A 348 17.76 11.61 -1.39
CA HIS A 348 17.76 10.28 -2.04
C HIS A 348 18.99 9.99 -2.93
N MET A 349 19.76 11.02 -3.33
CA MET A 349 20.94 10.82 -4.19
C MET A 349 22.15 10.24 -3.45
N SER A 350 22.15 10.25 -2.11
CA SER A 350 23.24 9.72 -1.28
C SER A 350 23.34 8.18 -1.29
N LEU A 351 22.30 7.49 -1.78
CA LEU A 351 22.26 6.02 -1.88
C LEU A 351 23.02 5.45 -3.09
N PHE A 352 23.16 6.25 -4.14
CA PHE A 352 23.83 5.84 -5.37
C PHE A 352 25.33 5.94 -5.17
N ARG A 353 25.96 4.78 -4.93
CA ARG A 353 27.41 4.60 -4.78
C ARG A 353 28.19 5.43 -5.80
N ASP A 354 29.09 6.31 -5.35
CA ASP A 354 30.12 7.00 -6.12
C ASP A 354 29.74 7.29 -7.59
N PHE A 355 28.53 7.82 -7.85
CA PHE A 355 28.03 7.96 -9.22
C PHE A 355 28.91 8.95 -9.99
N ARG A 356 29.66 8.45 -10.98
CA ARG A 356 30.67 9.19 -11.73
C ARG A 356 30.02 9.95 -12.88
N ILE A 357 29.72 11.22 -12.65
CA ILE A 357 29.41 12.18 -13.71
C ILE A 357 30.73 12.76 -14.20
N HIS A 358 31.36 12.13 -15.19
CA HIS A 358 32.54 12.72 -15.86
C HIS A 358 32.14 13.35 -17.19
N ALA A 359 32.66 14.55 -17.41
CA ALA A 359 32.32 15.46 -18.52
C ALA A 359 33.30 15.38 -19.71
N ASP A 360 34.32 14.53 -19.63
CA ASP A 360 35.37 14.46 -20.65
C ASP A 360 35.09 13.34 -21.66
N LYS A 361 35.68 13.45 -22.85
CA LYS A 361 35.50 12.52 -24.00
C LYS A 361 36.00 11.09 -23.76
N SER A 362 36.39 10.74 -22.53
CA SER A 362 36.77 9.39 -22.14
C SER A 362 35.53 8.61 -21.68
N ASN A 363 35.33 7.39 -22.21
CA ASN A 363 34.23 6.47 -21.85
C ASN A 363 34.32 5.92 -20.40
N ASP A 364 34.85 6.69 -19.44
CA ASP A 364 35.13 6.28 -18.05
C ASP A 364 34.05 6.75 -17.04
N GLY A 365 32.90 7.24 -17.52
CA GLY A 365 31.77 7.69 -16.71
C GLY A 365 30.63 6.67 -16.57
N ASP A 366 29.83 6.81 -15.49
CA ASP A 366 28.63 5.99 -15.27
C ASP A 366 27.44 6.42 -16.18
N ILE A 367 27.63 7.50 -16.97
CA ILE A 367 26.73 7.98 -18.02
C ILE A 367 27.36 7.69 -19.38
N GLN A 368 26.64 6.97 -20.24
CA GLN A 368 27.13 6.51 -21.54
C GLN A 368 26.16 6.93 -22.65
N PHE A 369 26.69 7.43 -23.76
CA PHE A 369 25.91 7.86 -24.91
C PHE A 369 26.20 6.97 -26.11
N PHE A 370 25.15 6.47 -26.74
CA PHE A 370 25.21 5.69 -27.95
C PHE A 370 24.59 6.46 -29.11
N GLY A 371 25.27 6.43 -30.26
CA GLY A 371 24.70 6.86 -31.52
C GLY A 371 23.60 5.90 -32.00
N ASN A 372 22.92 6.29 -33.08
CA ASN A 372 21.88 5.46 -33.67
C ASN A 372 22.44 4.10 -34.14
N ILE A 373 21.66 3.04 -33.92
CA ILE A 373 21.96 1.67 -34.35
C ILE A 373 22.18 1.60 -35.88
N LYS A 374 21.54 2.52 -36.63
CA LYS A 374 21.58 2.58 -38.09
C LYS A 374 22.19 3.90 -38.57
N LYS A 375 22.95 3.83 -39.66
CA LYS A 375 23.41 5.00 -40.41
C LYS A 375 22.36 5.45 -41.43
N ASP A 376 21.88 4.55 -42.32
CA ASP A 376 21.00 4.94 -43.45
C ASP A 376 20.11 3.81 -44.10
N SER A 377 19.89 2.63 -43.51
CA SER A 377 19.26 1.47 -44.22
C SER A 377 17.78 1.18 -43.90
N ILE A 378 17.06 0.77 -44.96
CA ILE A 378 15.65 0.31 -44.94
C ILE A 378 15.62 -1.20 -44.60
N PRO A 379 14.79 -1.67 -43.64
CA PRO A 379 14.63 -3.09 -43.33
C PRO A 379 14.29 -3.93 -44.58
N PRO A 380 14.76 -5.19 -44.71
CA PRO A 380 15.37 -6.06 -43.68
C PRO A 380 16.91 -6.18 -43.74
N GLY A 381 17.59 -5.39 -44.58
CA GLY A 381 19.05 -5.47 -44.81
C GLY A 381 19.89 -4.71 -43.78
N ASP A 382 19.42 -4.58 -42.54
CA ASP A 382 20.06 -3.74 -41.53
C ASP A 382 21.36 -4.36 -41.01
N THR A 383 22.48 -3.66 -41.20
CA THR A 383 23.74 -3.97 -40.50
C THR A 383 23.93 -2.99 -39.33
N PRO A 384 24.21 -3.48 -38.10
CA PRO A 384 24.54 -2.60 -36.98
C PRO A 384 25.72 -1.69 -37.33
N ASN A 385 25.62 -0.41 -37.00
CA ASN A 385 26.74 0.51 -37.14
C ASN A 385 27.95 -0.01 -36.33
N THR A 386 29.12 -0.14 -36.95
CA THR A 386 30.34 -0.61 -36.28
C THR A 386 30.68 0.24 -35.06
N ALA A 387 30.43 1.55 -35.13
CA ALA A 387 30.62 2.44 -33.98
C ALA A 387 29.70 2.06 -32.81
N TYR A 388 28.44 1.70 -33.09
CA TYR A 388 27.49 1.26 -32.06
C TYR A 388 27.96 -0.05 -31.41
N SER A 389 28.36 -1.04 -32.20
CA SER A 389 28.85 -2.31 -31.65
C SER A 389 30.11 -2.13 -30.78
N THR A 390 31.03 -1.24 -31.18
CA THR A 390 32.23 -0.94 -30.40
C THR A 390 31.85 -0.32 -29.05
N SER A 391 31.00 0.71 -29.04
CA SER A 391 30.58 1.36 -27.80
C SER A 391 29.82 0.42 -26.86
N VAL A 392 29.02 -0.50 -27.40
CA VAL A 392 28.31 -1.51 -26.59
C VAL A 392 29.29 -2.49 -25.93
N VAL A 393 30.35 -2.90 -26.64
CA VAL A 393 31.41 -3.73 -26.05
C VAL A 393 32.17 -2.95 -24.99
N GLU A 394 32.53 -1.69 -25.24
CA GLU A 394 33.19 -0.82 -24.26
C GLU A 394 32.35 -0.64 -22.99
N LEU A 395 31.03 -0.47 -23.12
CA LEU A 395 30.11 -0.43 -21.97
C LEU A 395 30.19 -1.72 -21.15
N ARG A 396 30.19 -2.89 -21.81
CA ARG A 396 30.29 -4.19 -21.13
C ARG A 396 31.58 -4.30 -20.33
N GLU A 397 32.70 -3.92 -20.94
CA GLU A 397 34.03 -3.93 -20.30
C GLU A 397 34.09 -2.93 -19.14
N TYR A 398 33.50 -1.75 -19.33
CA TYR A 398 33.38 -0.72 -18.30
C TYR A 398 32.59 -1.22 -17.09
N ILE A 399 31.37 -1.75 -17.29
CA ILE A 399 30.52 -2.29 -16.21
C ILE A 399 31.29 -3.30 -15.38
N HIS A 400 31.97 -4.24 -16.07
CA HIS A 400 32.77 -5.24 -15.39
C HIS A 400 33.87 -4.60 -14.54
N LYS A 401 34.76 -3.79 -15.14
CA LYS A 401 35.87 -3.13 -14.44
C LYS A 401 35.35 -2.29 -13.28
N ARG A 402 34.31 -1.51 -13.50
CA ARG A 402 33.76 -0.57 -12.52
C ARG A 402 33.20 -1.29 -11.28
N VAL A 403 32.59 -2.47 -11.44
CA VAL A 403 32.07 -3.25 -10.33
C VAL A 403 33.15 -4.08 -9.63
N THR A 404 34.08 -4.70 -10.39
CA THR A 404 35.08 -5.64 -9.84
C THR A 404 36.36 -4.97 -9.35
N SER A 405 36.74 -3.81 -9.90
CA SER A 405 37.99 -3.13 -9.52
C SER A 405 37.94 -2.51 -8.13
N SER A 406 39.06 -2.64 -7.43
CA SER A 406 39.26 -2.16 -6.05
C SER A 406 40.00 -0.81 -5.98
N GLU A 407 40.08 -0.08 -7.09
CA GLU A 407 41.00 1.07 -7.28
C GLU A 407 40.71 2.28 -6.39
N ASN A 408 39.54 2.39 -5.78
CA ASN A 408 39.20 3.50 -4.90
C ASN A 408 38.87 2.96 -3.51
N GLY A 409 39.46 3.56 -2.46
CA GLY A 409 39.35 3.23 -1.04
C GLY A 409 37.95 3.23 -0.41
N THR A 410 36.93 2.82 -1.16
CA THR A 410 35.62 2.35 -0.69
C THR A 410 35.80 1.21 0.30
N MET A 411 35.07 1.29 1.42
CA MET A 411 35.22 0.41 2.59
C MET A 411 34.94 -1.09 2.36
N ARG A 412 34.51 -1.54 1.16
CA ARG A 412 34.31 -2.97 0.83
C ARG A 412 34.62 -3.31 -0.62
N LYS A 413 35.51 -4.29 -0.81
CA LYS A 413 35.79 -4.98 -2.08
C LYS A 413 34.54 -5.74 -2.56
N TRP A 414 34.22 -5.69 -3.86
CA TRP A 414 33.14 -6.50 -4.42
C TRP A 414 33.51 -7.99 -4.37
N GLU A 415 32.56 -8.83 -3.98
CA GLU A 415 32.72 -10.28 -3.96
C GLU A 415 31.56 -10.92 -4.73
N ALA A 416 31.90 -11.80 -5.67
CA ALA A 416 30.91 -12.54 -6.43
C ALA A 416 30.03 -13.38 -5.51
N ARG A 417 28.71 -13.23 -5.64
CA ARG A 417 27.75 -14.06 -4.90
C ARG A 417 27.74 -15.46 -5.48
N THR A 418 27.51 -16.44 -4.62
CA THR A 418 27.18 -17.79 -5.09
C THR A 418 25.70 -17.87 -5.42
N LEU A 419 25.28 -18.82 -6.27
CA LEU A 419 23.85 -19.09 -6.50
C LEU A 419 23.08 -19.31 -5.19
N SER A 420 23.70 -19.96 -4.21
CA SER A 420 23.10 -20.16 -2.88
C SER A 420 22.83 -18.83 -2.16
N LYS A 421 23.84 -17.97 -2.07
CA LYS A 421 23.72 -16.65 -1.43
C LYS A 421 22.73 -15.75 -2.20
N PHE A 422 22.68 -15.89 -3.53
CA PHE A 422 21.74 -15.14 -4.35
C PHE A 422 20.28 -15.50 -4.03
N MET A 423 19.97 -16.78 -3.82
CA MET A 423 18.62 -17.20 -3.42
C MET A 423 18.20 -16.59 -2.07
N GLU A 424 19.07 -16.65 -1.07
CA GLU A 424 18.81 -16.03 0.25
C GLU A 424 18.62 -14.52 0.12
N PHE A 425 19.38 -13.88 -0.77
CA PHE A 425 19.26 -12.46 -1.03
C PHE A 425 17.95 -12.10 -1.76
N LEU A 426 17.53 -12.91 -2.73
CA LEU A 426 16.24 -12.75 -3.40
C LEU A 426 15.07 -12.82 -2.42
N ASP A 427 15.11 -13.72 -1.44
CA ASP A 427 14.09 -13.77 -0.38
C ASP A 427 14.05 -12.45 0.41
N CYS A 428 15.21 -11.88 0.75
CA CYS A 428 15.29 -10.58 1.42
C CYS A 428 14.75 -9.43 0.54
N VAL A 429 15.07 -9.43 -0.76
CA VAL A 429 14.54 -8.47 -1.74
C VAL A 429 13.03 -8.59 -1.84
N TRP A 430 12.50 -9.81 -1.86
CA TRP A 430 11.05 -10.03 -1.90
C TRP A 430 10.36 -9.53 -0.64
N GLN A 431 10.95 -9.75 0.54
CA GLN A 431 10.43 -9.19 1.79
C GLN A 431 10.47 -7.67 1.82
N CYS A 432 11.52 -7.04 1.29
CA CYS A 432 11.57 -5.59 1.11
C CYS A 432 10.38 -5.10 0.28
N ILE A 433 10.08 -5.77 -0.83
CA ILE A 433 8.97 -5.41 -1.71
C ILE A 433 7.63 -5.58 -1.00
N LEU A 434 7.40 -6.70 -0.33
CA LEU A 434 6.16 -6.94 0.42
C LEU A 434 5.96 -5.92 1.56
N SER A 435 7.02 -5.48 2.22
CA SER A 435 6.95 -4.48 3.29
C SER A 435 6.64 -3.06 2.81
N ALA A 436 6.92 -2.77 1.53
CA ALA A 436 6.74 -1.46 0.90
C ALA A 436 5.50 -1.38 0.00
N ASP A 437 4.56 -2.34 0.13
CA ASP A 437 3.40 -2.49 -0.76
C ASP A 437 2.59 -1.20 -0.93
N PHE A 438 2.34 -0.49 0.17
CA PHE A 438 1.68 0.81 0.15
C PHE A 438 2.46 1.87 -0.63
N THR A 439 3.78 1.95 -0.44
CA THR A 439 4.67 2.89 -1.15
C THR A 439 4.66 2.67 -2.66
N PHE A 440 4.43 1.45 -3.12
CA PHE A 440 4.35 1.16 -4.54
C PHE A 440 3.07 1.63 -5.21
N THR A 441 2.02 1.96 -4.45
CA THR A 441 0.76 2.50 -5.02
C THR A 441 0.89 3.94 -5.55
N PHE A 442 2.00 4.62 -5.26
CA PHE A 442 2.25 5.99 -5.68
C PHE A 442 3.03 6.04 -7.00
N ALA A 443 2.64 6.95 -7.90
CA ALA A 443 3.32 7.15 -9.17
C ALA A 443 4.71 7.76 -8.97
N SER A 444 4.89 8.61 -7.96
CA SER A 444 6.14 9.31 -7.65
C SER A 444 6.33 9.59 -6.16
N ALA A 445 7.55 9.94 -5.76
CA ALA A 445 7.87 10.41 -4.42
C ALA A 445 7.11 11.71 -4.06
N ILE A 446 6.83 12.57 -5.06
CA ILE A 446 6.05 13.80 -4.88
C ILE A 446 4.62 13.45 -4.48
N GLU A 447 4.02 12.47 -5.15
CA GLU A 447 2.68 12.00 -4.82
C GLU A 447 2.63 11.38 -3.42
N ARG A 448 3.63 10.56 -3.07
CA ARG A 448 3.76 10.00 -1.71
C ARG A 448 3.81 11.08 -0.64
N ASN A 449 4.64 12.12 -0.83
CA ASN A 449 4.75 13.24 0.11
C ASN A 449 3.46 14.06 0.19
N ALA A 450 2.80 14.29 -0.96
CA ALA A 450 1.49 14.96 -0.97
C ALA A 450 0.46 14.19 -0.13
N HIS A 451 0.47 12.85 -0.21
CA HIS A 451 -0.38 11.99 0.61
C HIS A 451 -0.05 12.09 2.10
N GLU A 452 1.23 12.09 2.49
CA GLU A 452 1.63 12.28 3.91
C GLU A 452 1.14 13.61 4.48
N GLN A 453 1.30 14.70 3.72
CA GLN A 453 0.80 16.01 4.13
C GLN A 453 -0.73 16.03 4.27
N LEU A 454 -1.44 15.27 3.43
CA LEU A 454 -2.89 15.15 3.53
C LEU A 454 -3.29 14.43 4.83
N ASP A 455 -2.62 13.31 5.12
CA ASP A 455 -2.87 12.52 6.31
C ASP A 455 -2.55 13.32 7.59
N GLU A 456 -1.45 14.10 7.59
CA GLU A 456 -1.10 15.00 8.70
C GLU A 456 -2.17 16.09 8.90
N MET A 457 -2.60 16.73 7.81
CA MET A 457 -3.65 17.76 7.84
C MET A 457 -4.95 17.19 8.41
N LEU A 458 -5.41 16.03 7.91
CA LEU A 458 -6.62 15.37 8.41
C LEU A 458 -6.48 14.92 9.87
N SER A 459 -5.31 14.41 10.25
CA SER A 459 -5.01 14.05 11.64
C SER A 459 -5.15 15.25 12.58
N ASN A 460 -4.61 16.41 12.18
CA ASN A 460 -4.74 17.65 12.93
C ASN A 460 -6.21 18.11 13.03
N ALA A 461 -6.98 18.05 11.94
CA ALA A 461 -8.41 18.39 11.99
C ALA A 461 -9.22 17.45 12.88
N ARG A 462 -8.94 16.13 12.82
CA ARG A 462 -9.54 15.14 13.73
C ARG A 462 -9.21 15.46 15.18
N HIS A 463 -7.96 15.82 15.48
CA HIS A 463 -7.54 16.20 16.82
C HIS A 463 -8.24 17.49 17.31
N GLN A 464 -8.35 18.51 16.47
CA GLN A 464 -9.06 19.75 16.79
C GLN A 464 -10.54 19.49 17.10
N LEU A 465 -11.21 18.66 16.29
CA LEU A 465 -12.62 18.32 16.51
C LEU A 465 -12.83 17.60 17.84
N ARG A 466 -11.98 16.65 18.15
CA ARG A 466 -12.02 15.91 19.43
C ARG A 466 -11.79 16.83 20.64
N SER A 467 -10.76 17.67 20.57
CA SER A 467 -10.46 18.68 21.59
C SER A 467 -11.64 19.64 21.82
N LEU A 468 -12.31 20.05 20.74
CA LEU A 468 -13.51 20.88 20.81
C LEU A 468 -14.63 20.22 21.63
N TYR A 469 -14.94 18.94 21.33
CA TYR A 469 -15.96 18.21 22.09
C TYR A 469 -15.55 18.01 23.56
N ASN A 470 -14.30 17.62 23.85
CA ASN A 470 -13.80 17.50 25.23
C ASN A 470 -13.97 18.79 26.04
N ASN A 471 -13.60 19.92 25.45
CA ASN A 471 -13.68 21.21 26.13
C ASN A 471 -15.15 21.60 26.39
N ALA A 472 -16.04 21.39 25.42
CA ALA A 472 -17.47 21.68 25.59
C ALA A 472 -18.14 20.74 26.60
N TYR A 473 -17.73 19.47 26.66
CA TYR A 473 -18.27 18.50 27.61
C TYR A 473 -18.02 18.91 29.07
N SER A 474 -16.93 19.59 29.39
CA SER A 474 -16.66 20.07 30.76
C SER A 474 -17.76 21.01 31.30
N GLU A 475 -18.44 21.75 30.42
CA GLU A 475 -19.60 22.56 30.80
C GLU A 475 -20.85 21.70 30.97
N ILE A 476 -21.10 20.80 30.01
CA ILE A 476 -22.23 19.89 30.04
C ILE A 476 -22.19 18.99 31.27
N GLU A 477 -21.02 18.46 31.63
CA GLU A 477 -20.86 17.63 32.82
C GLU A 477 -21.28 18.39 34.07
N ARG A 478 -20.81 19.64 34.26
CA ARG A 478 -21.20 20.44 35.43
C ARG A 478 -22.71 20.64 35.50
N LYS A 479 -23.37 20.83 34.34
CA LYS A 479 -24.84 20.94 34.26
C LYS A 479 -25.52 19.61 34.61
N ILE A 480 -25.03 18.49 34.08
CA ILE A 480 -25.57 17.15 34.40
C ILE A 480 -25.53 16.90 35.91
N VAL A 481 -24.40 17.20 36.56
CA VAL A 481 -24.22 17.03 38.01
C VAL A 481 -25.13 17.98 38.79
N THR A 482 -25.19 19.26 38.43
CA THR A 482 -26.03 20.25 39.12
C THR A 482 -27.52 19.92 39.00
N ASP A 483 -27.97 19.50 37.82
CA ASP A 483 -29.35 19.09 37.56
C ASP A 483 -29.69 17.81 38.35
N ALA A 484 -28.74 16.89 38.52
CA ALA A 484 -28.92 15.68 39.32
C ALA A 484 -29.06 16.02 40.82
N ASP A 485 -28.18 16.87 41.33
CA ASP A 485 -28.21 17.34 42.73
C ASP A 485 -29.52 18.09 43.05
N ALA A 486 -29.99 18.95 42.14
CA ALA A 486 -31.24 19.70 42.29
C ALA A 486 -32.50 18.83 42.23
N GLN A 487 -32.42 17.67 41.56
CA GLN A 487 -33.55 16.75 41.43
C GLN A 487 -33.60 15.68 42.52
N THR A 488 -32.62 15.59 43.43
CA THR A 488 -32.69 14.65 44.57
C THR A 488 -33.88 14.97 45.48
N PRO A 489 -34.97 14.18 45.48
CA PRO A 489 -36.01 14.34 46.47
C PRO A 489 -35.57 13.55 47.71
N LYS A 490 -35.68 14.15 48.90
CA LYS A 490 -35.70 13.46 50.21
C LYS A 490 -36.93 12.55 50.35
N CYS A 491 -37.23 11.71 49.36
CA CYS A 491 -38.39 10.82 49.40
C CYS A 491 -37.94 9.41 49.84
N PRO A 492 -38.48 8.84 50.93
CA PRO A 492 -38.16 7.48 51.34
C PRO A 492 -38.55 6.48 50.24
N LEU A 493 -37.54 5.85 49.64
CA LEU A 493 -37.60 4.95 48.47
C LEU A 493 -38.25 3.57 48.74
N THR A 494 -39.36 3.52 49.48
CA THR A 494 -39.90 2.24 49.99
C THR A 494 -41.10 1.68 49.22
N SER A 495 -41.56 2.32 48.14
CA SER A 495 -42.57 1.73 47.24
C SER A 495 -42.55 2.29 45.81
N MET A 496 -41.87 1.62 44.87
CA MET A 496 -41.96 1.94 43.43
C MET A 496 -42.62 0.80 42.61
N THR A 497 -43.46 1.09 41.62
CA THR A 497 -44.08 0.08 40.72
C THR A 497 -43.32 -0.08 39.39
N ASN A 498 -43.53 -1.18 38.66
CA ASN A 498 -42.91 -1.42 37.33
C ASN A 498 -43.18 -0.30 36.31
N GLU A 499 -44.32 0.38 36.40
CA GLU A 499 -44.62 1.55 35.55
C GLU A 499 -43.75 2.77 35.89
N GLN A 500 -43.39 2.96 37.16
CA GLN A 500 -42.52 4.06 37.58
C GLN A 500 -41.07 3.84 37.14
N SER A 501 -40.62 2.58 37.02
CA SER A 501 -39.30 2.23 36.45
C SER A 501 -39.21 2.56 34.96
N LYS A 502 -40.19 2.16 34.15
CA LYS A 502 -40.23 2.49 32.71
C LYS A 502 -40.32 4.00 32.45
N ARG A 503 -41.06 4.74 33.29
CA ARG A 503 -41.11 6.21 33.23
C ARG A 503 -39.75 6.86 33.50
N ARG A 504 -38.96 6.32 34.43
CA ARG A 504 -37.60 6.82 34.71
C ARG A 504 -36.58 6.46 33.62
N GLU A 505 -36.68 5.29 33.00
CA GLU A 505 -35.85 4.95 31.83
C GLU A 505 -36.12 5.89 30.65
N SER A 506 -37.39 6.19 30.39
CA SER A 506 -37.77 7.19 29.38
C SER A 506 -37.29 8.59 29.74
N ASP A 507 -37.32 8.98 31.02
CA ASP A 507 -36.79 10.28 31.48
C ASP A 507 -35.27 10.39 31.30
N VAL A 508 -34.54 9.30 31.54
CA VAL A 508 -33.09 9.22 31.30
C VAL A 508 -32.76 9.34 29.82
N HIS A 509 -33.50 8.66 28.95
CA HIS A 509 -33.32 8.81 27.50
C HIS A 509 -33.53 10.26 27.05
N ASN A 510 -34.59 10.91 27.55
CA ASN A 510 -34.86 12.32 27.26
C ASN A 510 -33.75 13.25 27.78
N LYS A 511 -33.14 12.94 28.93
CA LYS A 511 -32.00 13.68 29.48
C LYS A 511 -30.74 13.51 28.60
N ILE A 512 -30.44 12.28 28.17
CA ILE A 512 -29.32 12.02 27.24
C ILE A 512 -29.50 12.83 25.96
N GLU A 513 -30.72 12.83 25.40
CA GLU A 513 -31.03 13.61 24.21
C GLU A 513 -30.91 15.13 24.44
N LYS A 514 -31.45 15.65 25.56
CA LYS A 514 -31.32 17.05 25.98
C LYS A 514 -29.84 17.48 26.01
N TYR A 515 -29.01 16.79 26.79
CA TYR A 515 -27.60 17.18 26.96
C TYR A 515 -26.78 16.97 25.68
N SER A 516 -27.15 15.99 24.84
CA SER A 516 -26.54 15.80 23.53
C SER A 516 -26.84 16.97 22.58
N ILE A 517 -28.07 17.48 22.57
CA ILE A 517 -28.46 18.66 21.78
C ILE A 517 -27.70 19.91 22.29
N GLU A 518 -27.61 20.08 23.60
CA GLU A 518 -26.85 21.20 24.20
C GLU A 518 -25.36 21.13 23.83
N LEU A 519 -24.73 19.96 23.94
CA LEU A 519 -23.34 19.75 23.54
C LEU A 519 -23.12 20.09 22.07
N ASN A 520 -23.98 19.55 21.19
CA ASN A 520 -23.89 19.81 19.75
C ASN A 520 -24.09 21.30 19.42
N THR A 521 -24.92 22.01 20.18
CA THR A 521 -25.12 23.46 20.03
C THR A 521 -23.86 24.24 20.41
N LEU A 522 -23.19 23.87 21.51
CA LEU A 522 -21.96 24.53 21.97
C LEU A 522 -20.82 24.38 20.96
N VAL A 523 -20.70 23.22 20.32
CA VAL A 523 -19.60 22.96 19.38
C VAL A 523 -19.91 23.43 17.95
N TYR A 524 -21.17 23.71 17.61
CA TYR A 524 -21.64 23.92 16.24
C TYR A 524 -20.80 24.93 15.44
N GLU A 525 -20.59 26.14 15.97
CA GLU A 525 -19.87 27.20 15.27
C GLU A 525 -18.39 26.87 15.01
N GLN A 526 -17.72 26.24 15.99
CA GLN A 526 -16.32 25.85 15.83
C GLN A 526 -16.18 24.61 14.94
N LEU A 527 -17.09 23.64 15.07
CA LEU A 527 -17.16 22.47 14.19
C LEU A 527 -17.35 22.91 12.73
N LYS A 528 -18.22 23.88 12.47
CA LYS A 528 -18.44 24.43 11.13
C LYS A 528 -17.16 25.02 10.53
N LYS A 529 -16.35 25.73 11.34
CA LYS A 529 -15.05 26.28 10.91
C LYS A 529 -14.05 25.18 10.59
N ILE A 530 -13.94 24.16 11.43
CA ILE A 530 -13.04 23.01 11.19
C ILE A 530 -13.47 22.27 9.91
N ASP A 531 -14.77 22.04 9.74
CA ASP A 531 -15.33 21.35 8.58
C ASP A 531 -15.08 22.12 7.28
N GLN A 532 -15.31 23.43 7.28
CA GLN A 532 -14.98 24.31 6.15
C GLN A 532 -13.47 24.30 5.86
N GLY A 533 -12.63 24.34 6.89
CA GLY A 533 -11.18 24.26 6.76
C GLY A 533 -10.73 22.97 6.07
N VAL A 534 -11.31 21.82 6.44
CA VAL A 534 -11.05 20.53 5.79
C VAL A 534 -11.52 20.54 4.33
N ILE A 535 -12.74 21.01 4.06
CA ILE A 535 -13.30 21.05 2.71
C ILE A 535 -12.45 21.92 1.78
N VAL A 536 -12.10 23.13 2.18
CA VAL A 536 -11.26 24.06 1.40
C VAL A 536 -9.86 23.48 1.18
N SER A 537 -9.28 22.85 2.22
CA SER A 537 -7.98 22.21 2.11
C SER A 537 -8.00 21.07 1.08
N LEU A 538 -9.05 20.23 1.07
CA LEU A 538 -9.26 19.14 0.13
C LEU A 538 -9.57 19.58 -1.31
N GLU A 539 -9.89 20.86 -1.55
CA GLU A 539 -10.06 21.42 -2.90
C GLU A 539 -8.72 21.70 -3.59
N ASN A 540 -7.60 21.62 -2.85
CA ASN A 540 -6.29 21.80 -3.44
C ASN A 540 -6.01 20.75 -4.53
N ASN A 541 -5.56 21.22 -5.70
CA ASN A 541 -5.23 20.38 -6.85
C ASN A 541 -4.28 19.23 -6.51
N LYS A 542 -3.38 19.42 -5.53
CA LYS A 542 -2.43 18.39 -5.08
C LYS A 542 -3.08 17.13 -4.48
N TRP A 543 -4.32 17.21 -4.00
CA TRP A 543 -5.02 16.12 -3.32
C TRP A 543 -6.27 15.62 -4.05
N GLN A 544 -6.48 16.06 -5.30
CA GLN A 544 -7.69 15.70 -6.05
C GLN A 544 -7.90 14.20 -6.16
N LYS A 545 -6.83 13.40 -6.29
CA LYS A 545 -6.87 11.93 -6.37
C LYS A 545 -7.64 11.30 -5.20
N TRP A 546 -7.46 11.80 -3.98
CA TRP A 546 -8.06 11.22 -2.76
C TRP A 546 -9.23 12.04 -2.20
N ARG A 547 -9.63 13.12 -2.87
CA ARG A 547 -10.61 14.08 -2.34
C ARG A 547 -11.93 13.42 -1.95
N ILE A 548 -12.48 12.57 -2.83
CA ILE A 548 -13.80 11.96 -2.62
C ILE A 548 -13.76 11.03 -1.41
N ASP A 549 -12.80 10.12 -1.39
CA ASP A 549 -12.66 9.11 -0.33
C ASP A 549 -12.37 9.77 1.02
N ARG A 550 -11.42 10.73 1.07
CA ARG A 550 -11.08 11.44 2.31
C ARG A 550 -12.22 12.31 2.83
N LEU A 551 -13.03 12.90 1.94
CA LEU A 551 -14.22 13.63 2.35
C LEU A 551 -15.28 12.70 2.95
N ALA A 552 -15.46 11.49 2.38
CA ALA A 552 -16.35 10.47 2.92
C ALA A 552 -15.87 9.98 4.30
N GLU A 553 -14.57 9.69 4.44
CA GLU A 553 -13.95 9.34 5.73
C GLU A 553 -14.14 10.43 6.78
N TRP A 554 -13.94 11.70 6.41
CA TRP A 554 -14.13 12.83 7.31
C TRP A 554 -15.59 12.95 7.78
N LYS A 555 -16.56 12.80 6.87
CA LYS A 555 -17.99 12.78 7.22
C LYS A 555 -18.33 11.63 8.16
N SER A 556 -17.83 10.43 7.87
CA SER A 556 -18.00 9.25 8.72
C SER A 556 -17.43 9.48 10.11
N PHE A 557 -16.22 10.06 10.19
CA PHE A 557 -15.57 10.40 11.45
C PHE A 557 -16.40 11.39 12.29
N LYS A 558 -16.95 12.46 11.68
CA LYS A 558 -17.81 13.40 12.39
C LYS A 558 -19.06 12.72 12.98
N ASN A 559 -19.72 11.85 12.21
CA ASN A 559 -20.89 11.12 12.69
C ASN A 559 -20.53 10.19 13.84
N MET A 560 -19.40 9.48 13.73
CA MET A 560 -18.88 8.63 14.80
C MET A 560 -18.60 9.43 16.08
N GLN A 561 -18.12 10.67 15.97
CA GLN A 561 -17.94 11.54 17.14
C GLN A 561 -19.28 11.90 17.79
N ILE A 562 -20.29 12.30 17.00
CA ILE A 562 -21.63 12.61 17.53
C ILE A 562 -22.20 11.41 18.31
N ASP A 563 -22.12 10.21 17.72
CA ASP A 563 -22.62 8.99 18.35
C ASP A 563 -21.83 8.61 19.60
N HIS A 564 -20.51 8.74 19.58
CA HIS A 564 -19.64 8.48 20.73
C HIS A 564 -19.99 9.40 21.90
N TRP A 565 -20.08 10.71 21.66
CA TRP A 565 -20.37 11.69 22.70
C TRP A 565 -21.80 11.55 23.25
N LYS A 566 -22.78 11.23 22.41
CA LYS A 566 -24.17 10.99 22.85
C LYS A 566 -24.30 9.72 23.68
N ASN A 567 -23.90 8.58 23.12
CA ASN A 567 -24.26 7.27 23.65
C ASN A 567 -23.27 6.74 24.68
N VAL A 568 -21.99 7.06 24.54
CA VAL A 568 -20.94 6.62 25.47
C VAL A 568 -20.78 7.67 26.55
N VAL A 569 -20.26 8.85 26.21
CA VAL A 569 -19.80 9.80 27.24
C VAL A 569 -20.94 10.45 28.03
N ILE A 570 -21.95 11.01 27.34
CA ILE A 570 -23.13 11.57 28.01
C ILE A 570 -24.01 10.44 28.56
N GLY A 571 -24.24 9.41 27.75
CA GLY A 571 -25.04 8.24 28.12
C GLY A 571 -24.62 7.68 29.48
N GLU A 572 -23.38 7.24 29.60
CA GLU A 572 -22.85 6.65 30.84
C GLU A 572 -22.90 7.63 32.01
N ARG A 573 -22.64 8.93 31.78
CA ARG A 573 -22.69 9.93 32.85
C ARG A 573 -24.11 10.17 33.38
N VAL A 574 -25.10 10.21 32.49
CA VAL A 574 -26.51 10.35 32.89
C VAL A 574 -27.00 9.05 33.54
N HIS A 575 -26.67 7.89 32.97
CA HIS A 575 -27.01 6.60 33.57
C HIS A 575 -26.46 6.47 35.00
N SER A 576 -25.18 6.80 35.21
CA SER A 576 -24.53 6.73 36.53
C SER A 576 -25.13 7.69 37.56
N LEU A 577 -25.59 8.88 37.17
CA LEU A 577 -26.15 9.83 38.13
C LEU A 577 -27.65 9.63 38.41
N TYR A 578 -28.42 9.16 37.43
CA TYR A 578 -29.89 9.12 37.53
C TYR A 578 -30.48 7.72 37.76
N LEU A 579 -29.75 6.64 37.43
CA LEU A 579 -30.25 5.26 37.59
C LEU A 579 -29.50 4.44 38.64
N PHE A 580 -28.35 4.89 39.10
CA PHE A 580 -27.52 4.16 40.07
C PHE A 580 -28.28 3.77 41.34
N ASP A 581 -28.95 4.72 42.01
CA ASP A 581 -29.74 4.44 43.20
C ASP A 581 -30.97 3.57 42.93
N VAL A 582 -31.57 3.68 41.74
CA VAL A 582 -32.74 2.85 41.36
C VAL A 582 -32.34 1.39 41.22
N ILE A 583 -31.20 1.14 40.59
CA ILE A 583 -30.68 -0.21 40.37
C ILE A 583 -30.29 -0.83 41.71
N VAL A 584 -29.53 -0.11 42.55
CA VAL A 584 -29.18 -0.57 43.91
C VAL A 584 -30.43 -0.89 44.73
N ASN A 585 -31.44 -0.01 44.73
CA ASN A 585 -32.70 -0.25 45.46
C ASN A 585 -33.51 -1.43 44.92
N THR A 586 -33.45 -1.69 43.62
CA THR A 586 -34.12 -2.85 43.00
C THR A 586 -33.57 -4.16 43.55
N TYR A 587 -32.24 -4.30 43.63
CA TYR A 587 -31.59 -5.46 44.24
C TYR A 587 -31.87 -5.57 45.75
N GLN A 588 -31.80 -4.45 46.48
CA GLN A 588 -32.15 -4.43 47.91
C GLN A 588 -33.59 -4.89 48.16
N ARG A 589 -34.55 -4.42 47.35
CA ARG A 589 -35.96 -4.82 47.47
C ARG A 589 -36.16 -6.28 47.17
N ARG A 590 -35.49 -6.80 46.14
CA ARG A 590 -35.56 -8.21 45.78
C ARG A 590 -35.06 -9.09 46.92
N LEU A 591 -33.94 -8.73 47.55
CA LEU A 591 -33.46 -9.41 48.75
C LEU A 591 -34.48 -9.34 49.89
N ARG A 592 -34.99 -8.13 50.21
CA ARG A 592 -36.00 -7.96 51.27
C ARG A 592 -37.27 -8.77 51.02
N ASN A 593 -37.74 -8.86 49.77
CA ASN A 593 -38.90 -9.67 49.40
C ASN A 593 -38.63 -11.17 49.55
N THR A 594 -37.44 -11.62 49.14
CA THR A 594 -37.00 -13.02 49.28
C THR A 594 -36.95 -13.42 50.77
N ILE A 595 -36.36 -12.56 51.61
CA ILE A 595 -36.32 -12.73 53.07
C ILE A 595 -37.75 -12.80 53.64
N LYS A 596 -38.64 -11.87 53.26
CA LYS A 596 -40.05 -11.88 53.71
C LYS A 596 -40.79 -13.15 53.30
N GLN A 597 -40.58 -13.66 52.09
CA GLN A 597 -41.20 -14.91 51.63
C GLN A 597 -40.68 -16.12 52.41
N MET A 598 -39.36 -16.17 52.65
CA MET A 598 -38.74 -17.25 53.41
C MET A 598 -39.33 -17.38 54.82
N PHE A 599 -39.44 -16.28 55.56
CA PHE A 599 -39.95 -16.31 56.93
C PHE A 599 -41.48 -16.44 57.03
N ARG A 600 -42.25 -15.97 56.03
CA ARG A 600 -43.69 -16.30 55.92
C ARG A 600 -43.96 -17.80 55.76
N ASN A 601 -43.06 -18.51 55.05
CA ASN A 601 -43.14 -19.96 54.86
C ASN A 601 -42.60 -20.75 56.07
N GLN A 602 -41.85 -20.11 56.97
CA GLN A 602 -41.37 -20.75 58.21
C GLN A 602 -42.37 -20.61 59.37
N GLU A 603 -43.12 -19.51 59.46
CA GLU A 603 -44.24 -19.35 60.41
C GLU A 603 -45.32 -20.44 60.24
N THR A 604 -45.42 -21.05 59.05
CA THR A 604 -46.33 -22.16 58.75
C THR A 604 -45.76 -23.55 59.08
N ASN A 605 -44.43 -23.69 59.27
CA ASN A 605 -43.73 -24.97 59.46
C ASN A 605 -43.00 -25.11 60.81
N GLY A 606 -43.01 -24.09 61.68
CA GLY A 606 -42.68 -24.22 63.11
C GLY A 606 -41.20 -24.44 63.49
N GLN A 607 -40.22 -24.13 62.62
CA GLN A 607 -38.79 -24.23 62.95
C GLN A 607 -38.12 -22.85 63.10
N GLN A 608 -37.52 -22.58 64.26
CA GLN A 608 -36.64 -21.42 64.49
C GLN A 608 -35.20 -21.76 64.08
N LEU A 609 -34.59 -20.92 63.24
CA LEU A 609 -33.17 -21.03 62.85
C LEU A 609 -32.25 -20.65 64.02
N SER A 610 -31.22 -21.46 64.30
CA SER A 610 -30.13 -21.12 65.23
C SER A 610 -29.32 -19.90 64.74
N GLU A 611 -28.63 -19.20 65.64
CA GLU A 611 -27.87 -17.98 65.28
C GLU A 611 -26.77 -18.23 64.23
N GLU A 612 -26.08 -19.39 64.29
CA GLU A 612 -25.11 -19.81 63.27
C GLU A 612 -25.78 -20.03 61.89
N ASN A 613 -26.91 -20.73 61.86
CA ASN A 613 -27.63 -20.99 60.61
C ASN A 613 -28.25 -19.71 60.01
N GLN A 614 -28.59 -18.72 60.84
CA GLN A 614 -29.07 -17.42 60.39
C GLN A 614 -28.00 -16.64 59.62
N SER A 615 -26.75 -16.63 60.11
CA SER A 615 -25.64 -15.94 59.45
C SER A 615 -25.35 -16.58 58.09
N GLU A 616 -25.22 -17.91 58.05
CA GLU A 616 -24.92 -18.64 56.82
C GLU A 616 -26.03 -18.50 55.77
N THR A 617 -27.29 -18.55 56.19
CA THR A 617 -28.45 -18.37 55.29
C THR A 617 -28.50 -16.97 54.70
N PHE A 618 -28.26 -15.92 55.49
CA PHE A 618 -28.21 -14.56 54.97
C PHE A 618 -27.04 -14.36 54.01
N ASP A 619 -25.86 -14.87 54.35
CA ASP A 619 -24.68 -14.75 53.49
C ASP A 619 -24.91 -15.42 52.14
N GLN A 620 -25.56 -16.59 52.08
CA GLN A 620 -25.94 -17.25 50.83
C GLN A 620 -26.93 -16.42 49.99
N LEU A 621 -27.98 -15.88 50.61
CA LEU A 621 -28.98 -15.05 49.92
C LEU A 621 -28.37 -13.73 49.42
N PHE A 622 -27.51 -13.11 50.23
CA PHE A 622 -26.83 -11.88 49.90
C PHE A 622 -25.82 -12.11 48.77
N GLN A 623 -25.06 -13.21 48.82
CA GLN A 623 -24.13 -13.59 47.76
C GLN A 623 -24.86 -13.85 46.44
N GLY A 624 -26.01 -14.55 46.45
CA GLY A 624 -26.81 -14.76 45.24
C GLY A 624 -27.30 -13.45 44.57
N ILE A 625 -27.57 -12.41 45.36
CA ILE A 625 -27.91 -11.07 44.84
C ILE A 625 -26.67 -10.35 44.29
N LEU A 626 -25.51 -10.51 44.92
CA LEU A 626 -24.25 -9.97 44.39
C LEU A 626 -23.88 -10.62 43.06
N ASP A 627 -23.98 -11.95 42.95
CA ASP A 627 -23.68 -12.71 41.72
C ASP A 627 -24.65 -12.37 40.58
N GLU A 628 -25.91 -12.02 40.91
CA GLU A 628 -26.86 -11.52 39.92
C GLU A 628 -26.55 -10.09 39.48
N ALA A 629 -26.23 -9.20 40.42
CA ALA A 629 -25.85 -7.83 40.11
C ALA A 629 -24.56 -7.78 39.26
N GLU A 630 -23.60 -8.67 39.54
CA GLU A 630 -22.36 -8.83 38.76
C GLU A 630 -22.61 -9.26 37.32
N ARG A 631 -23.57 -10.16 37.10
CA ARG A 631 -23.96 -10.61 35.75
C ARG A 631 -24.64 -9.51 34.93
N HIS A 632 -25.47 -8.67 35.56
CA HIS A 632 -26.18 -7.60 34.86
C HIS A 632 -25.36 -6.31 34.73
N HIS A 633 -24.41 -6.07 35.64
CA HIS A 633 -23.57 -4.87 35.68
C HIS A 633 -22.11 -5.27 35.96
N PRO A 634 -21.45 -5.92 34.99
CA PRO A 634 -20.07 -6.36 35.16
C PRO A 634 -19.14 -5.16 35.34
N LEU A 635 -18.03 -5.37 36.07
CA LEU A 635 -16.98 -4.37 36.20
C LEU A 635 -16.39 -4.03 34.82
N ALA A 636 -16.06 -2.75 34.62
CA ALA A 636 -15.38 -2.30 33.41
C ALA A 636 -14.09 -3.09 33.19
N GLN A 637 -13.99 -3.75 32.03
CA GLN A 637 -12.81 -4.55 31.66
C GLN A 637 -11.73 -3.63 31.09
N VAL A 638 -10.98 -2.97 31.98
CA VAL A 638 -9.91 -2.00 31.62
C VAL A 638 -8.97 -2.57 30.56
N GLN A 639 -8.51 -3.79 30.76
CA GLN A 639 -7.61 -4.48 29.84
C GLN A 639 -8.19 -4.63 28.42
N GLN A 640 -9.50 -4.92 28.33
CA GLN A 640 -10.20 -5.11 27.06
C GLN A 640 -10.44 -3.77 26.35
N SER A 641 -10.73 -2.71 27.10
CA SER A 641 -10.89 -1.35 26.57
C SER A 641 -9.56 -0.79 26.02
N VAL A 642 -8.46 -0.99 26.76
CA VAL A 642 -7.11 -0.62 26.29
C VAL A 642 -6.74 -1.43 25.03
N LEU A 643 -7.04 -2.73 25.03
CA LEU A 643 -6.81 -3.61 23.89
C LEU A 643 -7.60 -3.17 22.66
N TRP A 644 -8.87 -2.83 22.83
CA TRP A 644 -9.72 -2.32 21.76
C TRP A 644 -9.16 -1.02 21.18
N CYS A 645 -8.72 -0.07 22.01
CA CYS A 645 -8.07 1.16 21.55
C CYS A 645 -6.79 0.88 20.74
N TYR A 646 -5.97 -0.09 21.18
CA TYR A 646 -4.80 -0.55 20.42
C TYR A 646 -5.19 -1.14 19.05
N GLN A 647 -6.26 -1.93 19.00
CA GLN A 647 -6.73 -2.55 17.75
C GLN A 647 -7.32 -1.55 16.75
N GLN A 648 -7.82 -0.39 17.20
CA GLN A 648 -8.33 0.66 16.32
C GLN A 648 -7.23 1.57 15.75
N ASP A 649 -6.06 1.62 16.40
CA ASP A 649 -4.92 2.42 15.96
C ASP A 649 -4.21 1.82 14.74
N THR A 650 -3.60 2.66 13.90
CA THR A 650 -2.87 2.21 12.70
C THR A 650 -1.58 1.46 13.06
N ALA A 651 -0.92 1.79 14.18
CA ALA A 651 0.25 1.04 14.63
C ALA A 651 -0.15 -0.30 15.25
N GLY A 652 -1.20 -0.35 16.09
CA GLY A 652 -1.66 -1.64 16.65
C GLY A 652 -2.13 -2.64 15.60
N ARG A 653 -2.78 -2.17 14.51
CA ARG A 653 -3.11 -3.00 13.33
C ARG A 653 -1.88 -3.47 12.56
N ARG A 654 -0.83 -2.64 12.49
CA ARG A 654 0.43 -2.95 11.79
C ARG A 654 1.24 -4.06 12.48
N TRP A 655 1.11 -4.21 13.80
CA TRP A 655 1.98 -5.10 14.58
C TRP A 655 1.36 -6.43 15.02
N ASN A 656 0.07 -6.67 14.76
CA ASN A 656 -0.64 -7.93 15.03
C ASN A 656 -0.26 -8.58 16.39
N LEU A 657 -0.16 -7.75 17.43
CA LEU A 657 0.41 -8.10 18.73
C LEU A 657 -0.49 -9.13 19.45
N GLN A 658 -0.01 -10.37 19.60
CA GLN A 658 -0.55 -11.30 20.61
C GLN A 658 -0.13 -10.79 21.99
N LEU A 659 -1.06 -10.15 22.69
CA LEU A 659 -0.86 -9.49 23.98
C LEU A 659 -1.11 -10.46 25.15
N ASP A 660 -0.35 -11.55 25.18
CA ASP A 660 -0.37 -12.50 26.30
C ASP A 660 0.78 -12.16 27.28
N TYR A 661 0.37 -11.78 28.50
CA TYR A 661 1.11 -11.53 29.74
C TYR A 661 2.66 -11.57 29.71
N ILE A 662 3.32 -10.46 30.05
CA ILE A 662 4.79 -10.36 30.16
C ILE A 662 5.27 -10.53 31.63
N ASN A 663 6.31 -11.35 31.80
CA ASN A 663 6.96 -11.69 33.07
C ASN A 663 7.77 -10.50 33.68
N SER A 664 7.75 -10.34 35.02
CA SER A 664 8.31 -9.18 35.76
C SER A 664 9.82 -8.99 35.61
N LYS A 665 10.57 -10.02 35.19
CA LYS A 665 12.01 -9.98 34.93
C LYS A 665 12.40 -9.18 33.67
N PHE A 666 11.43 -8.78 32.86
CA PHE A 666 11.56 -8.09 31.57
C PHE A 666 11.72 -6.56 31.66
N LEU A 667 11.40 -5.97 32.83
CA LEU A 667 11.39 -4.51 33.05
C LEU A 667 12.79 -3.88 33.19
N THR A 668 13.83 -4.68 33.37
CA THR A 668 15.20 -4.21 33.67
C THR A 668 16.02 -3.79 32.45
N ASP A 669 15.66 -4.19 31.23
CA ASP A 669 16.51 -4.02 30.03
C ASP A 669 16.22 -2.77 29.19
N ILE A 670 15.13 -2.05 29.47
CA ILE A 670 14.77 -0.80 28.78
C ILE A 670 15.35 0.38 29.57
N LYS A 671 16.05 1.30 28.89
CA LYS A 671 16.66 2.52 29.50
C LYS A 671 15.68 3.20 30.46
N VAL A 672 15.97 3.11 31.75
CA VAL A 672 15.16 3.62 32.89
C VAL A 672 14.63 5.04 32.65
N ASN A 673 15.42 5.92 32.03
CA ASN A 673 15.05 7.31 31.74
C ASN A 673 13.85 7.48 30.78
N ALA A 674 13.67 6.60 29.79
CA ALA A 674 12.54 6.69 28.86
C ALA A 674 11.24 6.26 29.54
N ILE A 675 11.31 5.21 30.38
CA ILE A 675 10.19 4.74 31.19
C ILE A 675 9.79 5.80 32.21
N GLU A 676 10.76 6.40 32.90
CA GLU A 676 10.53 7.47 33.88
C GLU A 676 9.83 8.68 33.24
N HIS A 677 10.22 9.03 32.01
CA HIS A 677 9.63 10.15 31.28
C HIS A 677 8.21 9.84 30.81
N ILE A 678 7.98 8.64 30.26
CA ILE A 678 6.64 8.17 29.90
C ILE A 678 5.76 8.14 31.15
N LYS A 679 6.20 7.55 32.26
CA LYS A 679 5.47 7.55 33.54
C LYS A 679 5.14 8.95 34.03
N ARG A 680 6.09 9.89 34.06
CA ARG A 680 5.81 11.29 34.44
C ARG A 680 4.82 11.98 33.51
N PHE A 681 4.88 11.69 32.21
CA PHE A 681 3.93 12.22 31.23
C PHE A 681 2.52 11.64 31.45
N MET A 682 2.41 10.32 31.64
CA MET A 682 1.14 9.66 31.98
C MET A 682 0.56 10.22 33.29
N ILE A 683 1.36 10.34 34.35
CA ILE A 683 0.95 10.92 35.63
C ILE A 683 0.48 12.38 35.45
N LYS A 684 1.14 13.17 34.60
CA LYS A 684 0.73 14.55 34.29
C LYS A 684 -0.59 14.61 33.52
N CYS A 685 -0.85 13.65 32.63
CA CYS A 685 -2.08 13.54 31.86
C CYS A 685 -3.25 13.00 32.71
N LEU A 686 -3.00 11.99 33.54
CA LEU A 686 -3.99 11.27 34.37
C LEU A 686 -4.26 11.95 35.71
N GLY A 687 -3.33 12.75 36.24
CA GLY A 687 -3.45 13.42 37.55
C GLY A 687 -4.55 14.47 37.67
N LYS A 688 -5.39 14.66 36.63
CA LYS A 688 -6.56 15.53 36.62
C LYS A 688 -7.89 14.77 36.49
N SER A 689 -7.87 13.45 36.35
CA SER A 689 -9.05 12.67 35.98
C SER A 689 -9.50 11.71 37.08
N THR A 690 -10.80 11.40 37.10
CA THR A 690 -11.45 10.60 38.14
C THR A 690 -12.26 9.41 37.62
N GLN A 691 -12.34 9.15 36.30
CA GLN A 691 -13.14 8.06 35.73
C GLN A 691 -12.62 7.59 34.36
N LEU A 692 -12.51 6.28 34.16
CA LEU A 692 -11.95 5.61 32.96
C LEU A 692 -12.83 5.72 31.71
N GLU A 693 -14.14 5.66 31.89
CA GLU A 693 -15.15 5.65 30.82
C GLU A 693 -15.15 6.96 30.00
N LYS A 694 -14.67 8.06 30.58
CA LYS A 694 -14.50 9.34 29.89
C LYS A 694 -13.27 9.41 28.97
N GLU A 695 -12.38 8.42 29.00
CA GLU A 695 -11.00 8.60 28.53
C GLU A 695 -10.54 7.65 27.43
N SER A 696 -11.46 7.12 26.61
CA SER A 696 -11.05 6.50 25.32
C SER A 696 -10.18 7.45 24.48
N GLU A 697 -10.35 8.77 24.64
CA GLU A 697 -9.54 9.80 24.00
C GLU A 697 -8.17 10.06 24.64
N LEU A 698 -8.08 10.03 25.98
CA LEU A 698 -6.80 10.17 26.66
C LEU A 698 -5.95 8.94 26.38
N LEU A 699 -6.55 7.74 26.42
CA LEU A 699 -5.91 6.50 25.95
C LEU A 699 -5.42 6.64 24.51
N TYR A 700 -6.29 7.07 23.60
CA TYR A 700 -5.94 7.18 22.18
C TYR A 700 -4.85 8.22 21.93
N TYR A 701 -4.90 9.38 22.62
CA TYR A 701 -3.87 10.42 22.53
C TYR A 701 -2.55 9.97 23.16
N LEU A 702 -2.59 9.32 24.33
CA LEU A 702 -1.42 8.74 24.98
C LEU A 702 -0.82 7.66 24.09
N LEU A 703 -1.65 6.82 23.45
CA LEU A 703 -1.24 5.84 22.43
C LEU A 703 -0.57 6.53 21.25
N LEU A 704 -1.22 7.52 20.66
CA LEU A 704 -0.76 8.13 19.40
C LEU A 704 0.54 8.91 19.63
N GLU A 705 0.66 9.63 20.75
CA GLU A 705 1.86 10.37 21.13
C GLU A 705 3.00 9.45 21.58
N THR A 706 2.71 8.36 22.32
CA THR A 706 3.76 7.36 22.66
C THR A 706 4.20 6.57 21.43
N THR A 707 3.28 6.18 20.56
CA THR A 707 3.58 5.53 19.27
C THR A 707 4.43 6.44 18.41
N LYS A 708 4.02 7.71 18.25
CA LYS A 708 4.78 8.74 17.51
C LYS A 708 6.18 8.92 18.08
N ARG A 709 6.33 9.00 19.40
CA ARG A 709 7.64 9.11 20.06
C ARG A 709 8.49 7.85 19.96
N LEU A 710 7.87 6.66 19.94
CA LEU A 710 8.55 5.38 19.70
C LEU A 710 9.04 5.28 18.25
N THR A 711 8.28 5.80 17.28
CA THR A 711 8.72 5.93 15.88
C THR A 711 9.76 7.02 15.66
N ASP A 712 9.63 8.18 16.31
CA ASP A 712 10.57 9.32 16.18
C ASP A 712 11.92 9.05 16.87
N ALA A 713 11.97 8.15 17.85
CA ALA A 713 13.18 7.80 18.59
C ALA A 713 14.23 6.99 17.80
N LYS A 714 14.14 6.90 16.45
CA LYS A 714 15.04 6.11 15.59
C LYS A 714 15.19 4.65 16.07
N MET A 715 14.12 4.04 16.56
CA MET A 715 14.12 2.59 16.77
C MET A 715 13.70 1.94 15.46
N ASN A 716 14.66 1.34 14.75
CA ASN A 716 14.43 0.53 13.56
C ASN A 716 13.50 -0.67 13.86
N TYR A 717 13.04 -1.36 12.81
CA TYR A 717 12.24 -2.59 12.94
C TYR A 717 13.01 -3.65 13.74
N ASP A 718 12.58 -3.91 14.97
CA ASP A 718 13.16 -4.92 15.86
C ASP A 718 12.08 -5.36 16.87
N PRO A 719 12.11 -6.61 17.39
CA PRO A 719 11.45 -7.01 18.63
C PRO A 719 11.44 -5.93 19.72
N THR A 720 12.40 -5.02 19.78
CA THR A 720 12.39 -3.86 20.69
C THR A 720 11.20 -2.91 20.54
N GLN A 721 10.69 -2.64 19.33
CA GLN A 721 9.47 -1.82 19.16
C GLN A 721 8.22 -2.56 19.61
N GLU A 722 8.10 -3.84 19.24
CA GLU A 722 7.03 -4.72 19.72
C GLU A 722 7.03 -4.78 21.26
N ARG A 723 8.21 -4.97 21.86
CA ARG A 723 8.43 -4.96 23.32
C ARG A 723 8.07 -3.63 23.97
N ALA A 724 8.37 -2.50 23.31
CA ALA A 724 8.00 -1.17 23.81
C ALA A 724 6.49 -0.94 23.77
N HIS A 725 5.80 -1.36 22.71
CA HIS A 725 4.34 -1.31 22.64
C HIS A 725 3.67 -2.19 23.70
N LYS A 726 4.20 -3.40 23.95
CA LYS A 726 3.71 -4.28 25.04
C LYS A 726 3.93 -3.66 26.43
N LEU A 727 5.04 -2.96 26.65
CA LEU A 727 5.30 -2.26 27.90
C LEU A 727 4.30 -1.11 28.14
N VAL A 728 4.08 -0.28 27.12
CA VAL A 728 3.12 0.84 27.19
C VAL A 728 1.71 0.34 27.43
N TYR A 729 1.31 -0.74 26.75
CA TYR A 729 0.04 -1.42 27.00
C TYR A 729 -0.12 -1.82 28.47
N ASN A 730 0.86 -2.52 29.04
CA ASN A 730 0.79 -2.96 30.45
C ASN A 730 0.74 -1.80 31.44
N LEU A 731 1.55 -0.76 31.21
CA LEU A 731 1.55 0.44 32.05
C LEU A 731 0.20 1.17 32.01
N LEU A 732 -0.39 1.30 30.81
CA LEU A 732 -1.74 1.82 30.64
C LEU A 732 -2.75 0.99 31.43
N VAL A 733 -2.76 -0.33 31.25
CA VAL A 733 -3.69 -1.22 31.96
C VAL A 733 -3.57 -1.06 33.47
N ILE A 734 -2.36 -1.00 34.04
CA ILE A 734 -2.14 -0.85 35.49
C ILE A 734 -2.70 0.48 36.00
N GLU A 735 -2.25 1.61 35.45
CA GLU A 735 -2.62 2.95 35.93
C GLU A 735 -4.13 3.20 35.78
N LEU A 736 -4.69 2.76 34.65
CA LEU A 736 -6.12 2.86 34.38
C LEU A 736 -6.92 1.96 35.32
N THR A 737 -6.44 0.75 35.63
CA THR A 737 -7.12 -0.13 36.60
C THR A 737 -7.19 0.55 37.97
N GLU A 738 -6.12 1.20 38.43
CA GLU A 738 -6.15 1.95 39.69
C GLU A 738 -7.15 3.12 39.69
N ILE A 739 -7.27 3.83 38.56
CA ILE A 739 -8.24 4.93 38.41
C ILE A 739 -9.67 4.38 38.38
N GLN A 740 -9.90 3.30 37.62
CA GLN A 740 -11.19 2.62 37.56
C GLN A 740 -11.59 2.07 38.93
N ASP A 741 -10.65 1.51 39.70
CA ASP A 741 -10.91 0.99 41.04
C ASP A 741 -11.29 2.10 42.01
N LYS A 742 -10.56 3.24 41.99
CA LYS A 742 -10.92 4.44 42.79
C LYS A 742 -12.31 4.96 42.43
N TRP A 743 -12.67 4.94 41.15
CA TRP A 743 -14.00 5.35 40.69
C TRP A 743 -15.09 4.35 41.11
N ASN A 744 -14.81 3.05 40.98
CA ASN A 744 -15.71 1.95 41.36
C ASN A 744 -16.06 2.00 42.85
N VAL A 745 -15.17 2.48 43.71
CA VAL A 745 -15.45 2.63 45.15
C VAL A 745 -16.68 3.52 45.40
N ALA A 746 -16.87 4.57 44.60
CA ALA A 746 -17.97 5.52 44.78
C ALA A 746 -19.17 5.29 43.83
N ASN A 747 -18.97 4.58 42.72
CA ASN A 747 -19.95 4.52 41.62
C ASN A 747 -20.26 3.10 41.13
N ASN A 748 -19.77 2.05 41.80
CA ASN A 748 -20.10 0.66 41.46
C ASN A 748 -21.25 0.10 42.31
N ILE A 749 -22.20 -0.54 41.64
CA ILE A 749 -23.42 -1.11 42.25
C ILE A 749 -23.08 -2.19 43.29
N LEU A 750 -22.11 -3.08 42.99
CA LEU A 750 -21.70 -4.15 43.92
C LEU A 750 -21.02 -3.56 45.16
N THR A 751 -20.15 -2.56 44.98
CA THR A 751 -19.49 -1.90 46.13
C THR A 751 -20.51 -1.23 47.03
N ARG A 752 -21.53 -0.56 46.46
CA ARG A 752 -22.62 0.05 47.22
C ARG A 752 -23.49 -0.99 47.92
N LEU A 753 -23.86 -2.09 47.25
CA LEU A 753 -24.61 -3.19 47.87
C LEU A 753 -23.83 -3.82 49.04
N LYS A 754 -22.53 -4.06 48.88
CA LYS A 754 -21.63 -4.56 49.94
C LYS A 754 -21.59 -3.62 51.14
N SER A 755 -21.56 -2.29 50.92
CA SER A 755 -21.58 -1.30 52.01
C SER A 755 -22.87 -1.33 52.84
N GLU A 756 -23.98 -1.79 52.25
CA GLU A 756 -25.30 -1.90 52.90
C GLU A 756 -25.57 -3.27 53.53
N LYS A 757 -24.60 -4.21 53.49
CA LYS A 757 -24.74 -5.57 54.03
C LYS A 757 -25.22 -5.56 55.48
N ASN A 758 -24.64 -4.69 56.32
CA ASN A 758 -25.00 -4.57 57.74
C ASN A 758 -26.45 -4.09 57.95
N THR A 759 -26.93 -3.17 57.11
CA THR A 759 -28.31 -2.68 57.16
C THR A 759 -29.30 -3.79 56.78
N LEU A 760 -28.98 -4.56 55.73
CA LEU A 760 -29.80 -5.68 55.26
C LEU A 760 -29.76 -6.88 56.21
N TRP A 761 -28.63 -7.12 56.89
CA TRP A 761 -28.51 -8.11 57.95
C TRP A 761 -29.42 -7.77 59.14
N LYS A 762 -29.40 -6.50 59.59
CA LYS A 762 -30.34 -6.04 60.63
C LYS A 762 -31.79 -6.26 60.22
N PHE A 763 -32.13 -6.00 58.95
CA PHE A 763 -33.47 -6.30 58.42
C PHE A 763 -33.80 -7.80 58.47
N PHE A 764 -32.86 -8.67 58.11
CA PHE A 764 -33.01 -10.13 58.20
C PHE A 764 -33.28 -10.60 59.63
N VAL A 765 -32.44 -10.19 60.58
CA VAL A 765 -32.56 -10.54 62.01
C VAL A 765 -33.86 -10.02 62.62
N ASN A 766 -34.29 -8.82 62.25
CA ASN A 766 -35.55 -8.28 62.76
C ASN A 766 -36.77 -8.97 62.16
N THR A 767 -36.68 -9.40 60.89
CA THR A 767 -37.74 -10.18 60.23
C THR A 767 -37.81 -11.60 60.81
N SER A 768 -36.69 -12.24 61.14
CA SER A 768 -36.66 -13.57 61.77
C SER A 768 -37.25 -13.59 63.18
N LYS A 769 -37.26 -12.44 63.86
CA LYS A 769 -37.86 -12.25 65.20
C LYS A 769 -39.35 -11.86 65.18
N GLY A 770 -40.01 -11.88 64.01
CA GLY A 770 -41.45 -11.59 63.90
C GLY A 770 -41.83 -10.12 64.06
N VAL A 771 -40.87 -9.18 63.95
CA VAL A 771 -41.18 -7.75 64.03
C VAL A 771 -41.87 -7.33 62.74
N ALA A 772 -43.18 -7.06 62.80
CA ALA A 772 -43.95 -6.57 61.65
C ALA A 772 -43.33 -5.29 61.11
N GLY A 773 -43.02 -5.28 59.80
CA GLY A 773 -42.17 -4.30 59.12
C GLY A 773 -42.65 -2.83 59.11
N ALA A 774 -43.68 -2.46 59.85
CA ALA A 774 -44.14 -1.08 60.00
C ALA A 774 -43.33 -0.26 61.03
N LYS A 775 -42.47 -0.90 61.85
CA LYS A 775 -41.56 -0.21 62.80
C LYS A 775 -40.07 -0.22 62.38
N LEU A 776 -39.75 -0.56 61.13
CA LEU A 776 -38.39 -0.87 60.69
C LEU A 776 -37.89 -0.09 59.46
N LEU A 777 -38.34 1.16 59.31
CA LEU A 777 -37.79 2.09 58.33
C LEU A 777 -37.27 3.34 59.01
#